data_AF-A0A6B3MDX5-F1
#
_entry.id   AF-A0A6B3MDX5-F1
#
_cell.length_a   1.000
_cell.length_b   1.000
_cell.length_c   1.000
_cell.angle_alpha   90.00
_cell.angle_beta   90.00
_cell.angle_gamma   90.00
#
_symmetry.space_group_name_H-M   'P 1'
#
loop_
_entity.id
_entity.type
_entity.pdbx_description
1 polymer ?
#
loop_
_entity_poly.entity_id
_entity_poly.type
_entity_poly.pdbx_seq_one_letter_code
_entity_poly.pdbx_strand_id
1 'polypeptide(L)'
;MSPNLKGKKDPTDPLIGPRPDWWWTGLRPTEVLHAMPIPNLATCTRREILDYFDNGWLMTEVLLSALQGERAFLDPPYHQLRHPLIFYLCHPAVLYINKLRLAGLIHESIDPYFEQLFETGVDEMSWDDMSKTEMDWPSVREVVEYRRSTYKIVRELIETLPALEDGHPPITMDNPAWALFLGFEHERIHIETDSVLLQELPLSVLRQPEAWPNLHPSAFAESQTVENELIAVSSKTVTLGKPWEEPSFGWDNEYGSRQVRVRSFQASRYLVTNREFYEFVVAGGYQQPKYWTEEGWAWKQNRNTKWPTFWVADGPAGLHQYRLRTLFEVVDLPWSWPVAVNWYEAKAYCAWKTEQDNSPIPYRLLTEAEHHCLGGGKEPVNLNLTWGSQTPVNALLPNEAGFYDVFGNVWHWCEDDFNPLEGFRVHRLYDDFSTPCFDGEHKMILGGSFISTGDEATRWARFHFRPHFFQHAGFRLVRSDDGDATCDAVLISSQSSGVKAYEGDKILAENLMLHYGSADEAMPYNFGPKDAVGFPQSIATLTLETAEHLGIKTNRALDVGCSVGGSTFELARGFESVLGIDLSATFIEAAETLRRKGRLVYRRRDEGENTSQAEVCLPENLDRSRVTFRRADACALPPELVGFDVVLAANLICRLPSPRAFLSRLCGARGLVRSGGLLVLATPFTWDERFTPRDAWLGGHDGKASFATLQAELNRDFELLETQDMPFLIREHARKFQYVITLVSLWKRRDS
;
A
#
# COMPACT_ATOMS: atom_id res chain seq x y z
N MET A 1 15.97 -15.28 9.24
CA MET A 1 15.57 -15.66 10.61
C MET A 1 15.92 -14.54 11.58
N SER A 2 14.90 -13.89 12.15
CA SER A 2 15.05 -12.74 13.05
C SER A 2 15.83 -13.10 14.33
N PRO A 3 16.91 -12.38 14.71
CA PRO A 3 17.61 -12.58 15.98
C PRO A 3 16.85 -12.07 17.21
N ASN A 4 15.76 -11.32 17.06
CA ASN A 4 15.13 -10.53 18.14
C ASN A 4 14.15 -11.31 19.04
N LEU A 5 13.66 -12.49 18.62
CA LEU A 5 12.66 -13.27 19.36
C LEU A 5 13.25 -14.32 20.32
N LYS A 6 14.54 -14.23 20.68
CA LYS A 6 15.23 -15.19 21.57
C LYS A 6 14.88 -15.04 23.07
N GLY A 7 13.79 -14.36 23.41
CA GLY A 7 13.32 -14.23 24.79
C GLY A 7 12.84 -15.57 25.35
N LYS A 8 13.08 -15.81 26.65
CA LYS A 8 12.48 -16.96 27.35
C LYS A 8 10.96 -16.78 27.35
N LYS A 9 10.22 -17.77 26.83
CA LYS A 9 8.77 -17.84 26.95
C LYS A 9 8.40 -17.81 28.43
N ASP A 10 7.52 -16.90 28.83
CA ASP A 10 6.86 -16.98 30.13
C ASP A 10 5.85 -18.13 30.05
N PRO A 11 6.04 -19.24 30.77
CA PRO A 11 5.11 -20.37 30.71
C PRO A 11 3.73 -20.04 31.30
N THR A 12 3.56 -18.86 31.91
CA THR A 12 2.27 -18.37 32.43
C THR A 12 1.50 -17.50 31.43
N ASP A 13 2.10 -17.16 30.27
CA ASP A 13 1.42 -16.43 29.19
C ASP A 13 0.29 -17.30 28.60
N PRO A 14 -0.98 -16.86 28.66
CA PRO A 14 -2.13 -17.62 28.18
C PRO A 14 -2.14 -17.85 26.66
N LEU A 15 -1.24 -17.22 25.91
CA LEU A 15 -1.03 -17.44 24.46
C LEU A 15 0.00 -18.55 24.17
N ILE A 16 0.54 -19.22 25.19
CA ILE A 16 1.39 -20.40 25.04
C ILE A 16 0.55 -21.67 25.12
N GLY A 17 0.58 -22.49 24.07
CA GLY A 17 -0.21 -23.71 23.95
C GLY A 17 -1.50 -23.53 23.13
N PRO A 18 -2.51 -24.41 23.33
CA PRO A 18 -3.84 -24.23 22.73
C PRO A 18 -4.48 -22.93 23.21
N ARG A 19 -5.26 -22.29 22.33
CA ARG A 19 -5.86 -21.00 22.65
C ARG A 19 -6.93 -21.10 23.74
N PRO A 20 -6.97 -20.15 24.69
CA PRO A 20 -7.99 -20.09 25.72
C PRO A 20 -9.35 -19.72 25.13
N ASP A 21 -10.43 -19.97 25.88
CA ASP A 21 -11.81 -19.74 25.42
C ASP A 21 -12.08 -18.31 24.93
N TRP A 22 -11.41 -17.32 25.51
CA TRP A 22 -11.60 -15.92 25.14
C TRP A 22 -10.96 -15.56 23.80
N TRP A 23 -10.12 -16.40 23.20
CA TRP A 23 -9.53 -16.15 21.87
C TRP A 23 -10.57 -16.23 20.76
N TRP A 24 -11.45 -17.23 20.85
CA TRP A 24 -12.45 -17.52 19.82
C TRP A 24 -13.61 -16.53 19.96
N THR A 25 -13.71 -15.59 19.03
CA THR A 25 -14.74 -14.54 19.09
C THR A 25 -15.99 -14.90 18.30
N GLY A 26 -15.84 -15.77 17.29
CA GLY A 26 -16.92 -16.37 16.51
C GLY A 26 -17.08 -17.87 16.78
N LEU A 27 -17.13 -18.66 15.70
CA LEU A 27 -17.17 -20.13 15.78
C LEU A 27 -15.85 -20.70 16.32
N ARG A 28 -15.91 -21.93 16.82
CA ARG A 28 -14.73 -22.71 17.22
C ARG A 28 -14.43 -23.77 16.18
N PRO A 29 -13.15 -24.11 15.97
CA PRO A 29 -12.81 -25.22 15.08
C PRO A 29 -13.29 -26.54 15.69
N THR A 30 -14.17 -27.24 14.98
CA THR A 30 -14.62 -28.61 15.34
C THR A 30 -14.04 -29.69 14.41
N GLU A 31 -13.51 -29.26 13.27
CA GLU A 31 -12.95 -30.09 12.21
C GLU A 31 -11.76 -29.38 11.56
N VAL A 32 -11.16 -30.04 10.58
CA VAL A 32 -10.10 -29.45 9.76
C VAL A 32 -10.69 -28.29 8.96
N LEU A 33 -9.94 -27.20 8.89
CA LEU A 33 -10.33 -25.99 8.18
C LEU A 33 -10.50 -26.27 6.68
N HIS A 34 -11.59 -25.79 6.12
CA HIS A 34 -11.83 -25.78 4.67
C HIS A 34 -12.44 -24.44 4.30
N ALA A 35 -12.00 -23.85 3.18
CA ALA A 35 -12.59 -22.59 2.72
C ALA A 35 -13.92 -22.85 1.99
N MET A 36 -14.91 -22.03 2.30
CA MET A 36 -16.20 -22.09 1.61
C MET A 36 -16.12 -21.51 0.20
N PRO A 37 -16.94 -22.01 -0.75
CA PRO A 37 -17.04 -21.41 -2.07
C PRO A 37 -17.61 -19.98 -1.98
N ILE A 38 -17.21 -19.13 -2.91
CA ILE A 38 -17.71 -17.76 -3.00
C ILE A 38 -19.25 -17.75 -3.18
N PRO A 39 -20.00 -16.93 -2.43
CA PRO A 39 -21.45 -16.85 -2.59
C PRO A 39 -21.86 -16.33 -3.96
N ASN A 40 -22.92 -16.90 -4.53
CA ASN A 40 -23.55 -16.35 -5.72
C ASN A 40 -24.40 -15.13 -5.34
N LEU A 41 -23.91 -13.92 -5.55
CA LEU A 41 -24.53 -12.66 -5.11
C LEU A 41 -25.88 -12.34 -5.78
N ALA A 42 -26.28 -13.10 -6.80
CA ALA A 42 -27.61 -12.99 -7.39
C ALA A 42 -28.66 -13.87 -6.67
N THR A 43 -28.25 -14.87 -5.90
CA THR A 43 -29.15 -15.92 -5.38
C THR A 43 -28.82 -16.41 -3.97
N CYS A 44 -27.71 -15.99 -3.38
CA CYS A 44 -27.27 -16.46 -2.08
C CYS A 44 -28.32 -16.20 -1.00
N THR A 45 -28.54 -17.17 -0.15
CA THR A 45 -29.41 -17.03 1.01
C THR A 45 -28.69 -16.32 2.15
N ARG A 46 -29.45 -15.77 3.09
CA ARG A 46 -28.89 -15.22 4.33
C ARG A 46 -28.00 -16.22 5.06
N ARG A 47 -28.38 -17.51 5.02
CA ARG A 47 -27.62 -18.57 5.66
C ARG A 47 -26.26 -18.77 5.02
N GLU A 48 -26.19 -18.80 3.70
CA GLU A 48 -24.92 -18.94 2.96
C GLU A 48 -23.99 -17.74 3.21
N ILE A 49 -24.53 -16.52 3.30
CA ILE A 49 -23.76 -15.31 3.64
C ILE A 49 -23.18 -15.43 5.05
N LEU A 50 -23.99 -15.85 6.02
CA LEU A 50 -23.56 -16.03 7.40
C LEU A 50 -22.50 -17.13 7.54
N ASP A 51 -22.69 -18.26 6.86
CA ASP A 51 -21.73 -19.36 6.84
C ASP A 51 -20.40 -18.92 6.21
N TYR A 52 -20.45 -18.11 5.15
CA TYR A 52 -19.25 -17.57 4.50
C TYR A 52 -18.47 -16.60 5.40
N PHE A 53 -19.18 -15.72 6.11
CA PHE A 53 -18.60 -14.82 7.11
C PHE A 53 -17.96 -15.60 8.27
N ASP A 54 -18.72 -16.54 8.86
CA ASP A 54 -18.25 -17.39 9.96
C ASP A 54 -17.01 -18.21 9.56
N ASN A 55 -16.97 -18.69 8.31
CA ASN A 55 -15.83 -19.41 7.75
C ASN A 55 -14.58 -18.53 7.64
N GLY A 56 -14.66 -17.37 6.97
CA GLY A 56 -13.53 -16.45 6.83
C GLY A 56 -12.98 -15.99 8.18
N TRP A 57 -13.88 -15.65 9.11
CA TRP A 57 -13.50 -15.23 10.46
C TRP A 57 -12.78 -16.34 11.23
N LEU A 58 -13.29 -17.58 11.17
CA LEU A 58 -12.67 -18.75 11.80
C LEU A 58 -11.29 -19.05 11.19
N MET A 59 -11.12 -18.90 9.88
CA MET A 59 -9.83 -19.12 9.21
C MET A 59 -8.74 -18.19 9.75
N THR A 60 -9.04 -16.90 9.90
CA THR A 60 -8.13 -15.92 10.51
C THR A 60 -7.77 -16.30 11.95
N GLU A 61 -8.77 -16.62 12.77
CA GLU A 61 -8.54 -16.99 14.17
C GLU A 61 -7.73 -18.27 14.32
N VAL A 62 -7.94 -19.25 13.44
CA VAL A 62 -7.16 -20.50 13.40
C VAL A 62 -5.72 -20.24 12.97
N LEU A 63 -5.49 -19.50 11.88
CA LEU A 63 -4.13 -19.19 11.42
C LEU A 63 -3.32 -18.45 12.49
N LEU A 64 -3.88 -17.37 13.05
CA LEU A 64 -3.20 -16.57 14.08
C LEU A 64 -3.17 -17.24 15.46
N SER A 65 -3.95 -18.32 15.66
CA SER A 65 -3.80 -19.19 16.85
C SER A 65 -2.43 -19.90 16.90
N ALA A 66 -1.71 -19.94 15.77
CA ALA A 66 -0.40 -20.58 15.70
C ALA A 66 0.68 -19.85 16.51
N LEU A 67 0.57 -18.53 16.67
CA LEU A 67 1.57 -17.71 17.35
C LEU A 67 1.71 -18.09 18.83
N GLN A 68 2.92 -18.18 19.35
CA GLN A 68 3.17 -18.65 20.71
C GLN A 68 3.76 -17.53 21.57
N GLY A 69 2.90 -16.90 22.35
CA GLY A 69 3.21 -15.81 23.27
C GLY A 69 2.95 -14.43 22.70
N GLU A 70 2.69 -13.45 23.56
CA GLU A 70 2.28 -12.09 23.14
C GLU A 70 3.31 -11.38 22.25
N ARG A 71 4.60 -11.58 22.52
CA ARG A 71 5.67 -10.99 21.69
C ARG A 71 5.65 -11.42 20.23
N ALA A 72 5.12 -12.60 19.91
CA ALA A 72 4.99 -13.06 18.53
C ALA A 72 4.01 -12.19 17.72
N PHE A 73 3.10 -11.47 18.39
CA PHE A 73 2.20 -10.50 17.78
C PHE A 73 2.80 -9.11 17.67
N LEU A 74 3.68 -8.72 18.60
CA LEU A 74 4.13 -7.33 18.75
C LEU A 74 5.46 -7.03 18.06
N ASP A 75 6.33 -8.02 17.89
CA ASP A 75 7.64 -7.82 17.26
C ASP A 75 7.46 -7.72 15.72
N PRO A 76 7.93 -6.65 15.06
CA PRO A 76 7.81 -6.51 13.61
C PRO A 76 8.69 -7.53 12.87
N PRO A 77 8.36 -7.87 11.61
CA PRO A 77 9.18 -8.73 10.77
C PRO A 77 10.62 -8.22 10.65
N TYR A 78 11.58 -9.14 10.47
CA TYR A 78 13.01 -8.81 10.49
C TYR A 78 13.42 -7.80 9.40
N HIS A 79 12.65 -7.75 8.32
CA HIS A 79 12.90 -6.86 7.20
C HIS A 79 12.33 -5.45 7.42
N GLN A 80 11.48 -5.26 8.44
CA GLN A 80 10.83 -4.00 8.86
C GLN A 80 9.99 -3.29 7.79
N LEU A 81 9.56 -4.05 6.77
CA LEU A 81 8.74 -3.55 5.65
C LEU A 81 7.23 -3.80 5.83
N ARG A 82 6.85 -4.28 7.01
CA ARG A 82 5.49 -4.71 7.34
C ARG A 82 5.27 -4.44 8.83
N HIS A 83 4.01 -4.22 9.19
CA HIS A 83 3.60 -4.07 10.57
C HIS A 83 3.77 -5.39 11.37
N PRO A 84 3.77 -5.35 12.70
CA PRO A 84 3.69 -6.56 13.52
C PRO A 84 2.32 -7.25 13.40
N LEU A 85 2.24 -8.55 13.67
CA LEU A 85 1.03 -9.37 13.48
C LEU A 85 -0.19 -8.93 14.32
N ILE A 86 0.01 -8.15 15.37
CA ILE A 86 -1.08 -7.49 16.11
C ILE A 86 -1.89 -6.55 15.21
N PHE A 87 -1.25 -5.90 14.24
CA PHE A 87 -1.91 -5.08 13.24
C PHE A 87 -2.88 -5.92 12.42
N TYR A 88 -2.37 -6.99 11.81
CA TYR A 88 -3.15 -7.86 10.93
C TYR A 88 -4.26 -8.62 11.67
N LEU A 89 -4.07 -8.91 12.96
CA LEU A 89 -5.14 -9.44 13.80
C LEU A 89 -6.33 -8.46 13.90
N CYS A 90 -6.10 -7.15 14.00
CA CYS A 90 -7.19 -6.18 14.22
C CYS A 90 -7.68 -5.49 12.94
N HIS A 91 -6.80 -5.28 11.97
CA HIS A 91 -7.06 -4.46 10.80
C HIS A 91 -8.27 -4.91 9.97
N PRO A 92 -8.47 -6.20 9.64
CA PRO A 92 -9.69 -6.64 8.97
C PRO A 92 -10.97 -6.29 9.74
N ALA A 93 -10.95 -6.47 11.07
CA ALA A 93 -12.09 -6.15 11.94
C ALA A 93 -12.40 -4.64 11.98
N VAL A 94 -11.37 -3.79 11.93
CA VAL A 94 -11.53 -2.34 11.78
C VAL A 94 -12.08 -1.98 10.41
N LEU A 95 -11.59 -2.62 9.35
CA LEU A 95 -12.09 -2.39 8.00
C LEU A 95 -13.58 -2.69 7.87
N TYR A 96 -14.09 -3.80 8.45
CA TYR A 96 -15.55 -4.02 8.48
C TYR A 96 -16.29 -2.81 9.04
N ILE A 97 -15.89 -2.31 10.21
CA ILE A 97 -16.58 -1.19 10.87
C ILE A 97 -16.50 0.08 10.03
N ASN A 98 -15.33 0.45 9.53
CA ASN A 98 -15.17 1.67 8.73
C ASN A 98 -15.97 1.59 7.43
N LYS A 99 -15.92 0.47 6.71
CA LYS A 99 -16.61 0.32 5.41
C LYS A 99 -18.11 0.18 5.58
N LEU A 100 -18.60 -0.48 6.64
CA LEU A 100 -20.03 -0.52 6.98
C LEU A 100 -20.58 0.86 7.37
N ARG A 101 -19.78 1.69 8.06
CA ARG A 101 -20.14 3.09 8.35
C ARG A 101 -20.20 3.94 7.08
N LEU A 102 -19.20 3.82 6.19
CA LEU A 102 -19.20 4.51 4.90
C LEU A 102 -20.37 4.09 3.99
N ALA A 103 -20.76 2.82 4.04
CA ALA A 103 -21.93 2.30 3.33
C ALA A 103 -23.27 2.74 3.95
N GLY A 104 -23.26 3.31 5.16
CA GLY A 104 -24.45 3.71 5.91
C GLY A 104 -25.24 2.54 6.51
N LEU A 105 -24.62 1.36 6.66
CA LEU A 105 -25.24 0.18 7.27
C LEU A 105 -25.18 0.20 8.80
N ILE A 106 -24.18 0.89 9.35
CA ILE A 106 -24.07 1.22 10.78
C ILE A 106 -23.67 2.69 10.93
N HIS A 107 -23.87 3.28 12.11
CA HIS A 107 -23.58 4.70 12.35
C HIS A 107 -22.55 4.94 13.46
N GLU A 108 -22.53 4.07 14.46
CA GLU A 108 -21.63 4.19 15.61
C GLU A 108 -20.29 3.52 15.35
N SER A 109 -19.24 4.07 15.96
CA SER A 109 -17.93 3.41 16.10
C SER A 109 -17.97 2.43 17.27
N ILE A 110 -17.10 1.43 17.24
CA ILE A 110 -16.81 0.60 18.42
C ILE A 110 -15.79 1.32 19.29
N ASP A 111 -14.67 1.71 18.67
CA ASP A 111 -13.58 2.44 19.31
C ASP A 111 -12.84 3.27 18.25
N PRO A 112 -13.08 4.59 18.19
CA PRO A 112 -12.43 5.47 17.22
C PRO A 112 -10.90 5.43 17.24
N TYR A 113 -10.28 5.12 18.39
CA TYR A 113 -8.83 5.03 18.48
C TYR A 113 -8.31 3.77 17.80
N PHE A 114 -8.95 2.62 18.01
CA PHE A 114 -8.63 1.39 17.27
C PHE A 114 -8.91 1.57 15.78
N GLU A 115 -10.06 2.15 15.45
CA GLU A 115 -10.45 2.41 14.06
C GLU A 115 -9.43 3.28 13.34
N GLN A 116 -8.83 4.27 14.00
CA GLN A 116 -7.75 5.08 13.42
C GLN A 116 -6.40 4.35 13.40
N LEU A 117 -6.03 3.67 14.50
CA LEU A 117 -4.73 3.02 14.65
C LEU A 117 -4.51 1.92 13.62
N PHE A 118 -5.55 1.12 13.37
CA PHE A 118 -5.49 -0.02 12.45
C PHE A 118 -6.07 0.29 11.06
N GLU A 119 -6.46 1.53 10.74
CA GLU A 119 -6.94 1.89 9.39
C GLU A 119 -5.81 2.10 8.38
N THR A 120 -4.61 2.46 8.84
CA THR A 120 -3.47 2.81 7.96
C THR A 120 -3.16 1.71 6.94
N GLY A 121 -3.08 2.07 5.66
CA GLY A 121 -2.69 1.17 4.57
C GLY A 121 -1.26 0.62 4.74
N VAL A 122 -1.02 -0.57 4.17
CA VAL A 122 0.20 -1.39 4.42
C VAL A 122 1.22 -1.29 3.27
N ASP A 123 0.99 -0.43 2.27
CA ASP A 123 1.89 -0.30 1.12
C ASP A 123 3.00 0.72 1.38
N GLU A 124 4.24 0.23 1.39
CA GLU A 124 5.45 1.05 1.57
C GLU A 124 6.02 1.46 0.20
N MET A 125 6.54 2.68 0.11
CA MET A 125 6.95 3.26 -1.18
C MET A 125 8.34 2.80 -1.65
N SER A 126 9.16 2.18 -0.77
CA SER A 126 10.48 1.64 -1.14
C SER A 126 10.98 0.54 -0.20
N TRP A 127 11.92 -0.30 -0.66
CA TRP A 127 12.52 -1.41 0.12
C TRP A 127 13.40 -0.95 1.30
N ASP A 128 13.63 0.36 1.43
CA ASP A 128 14.32 1.02 2.53
C ASP A 128 13.42 1.98 3.34
N ASP A 129 12.11 1.99 3.06
CA ASP A 129 11.09 2.71 3.83
C ASP A 129 10.70 1.90 5.08
N MET A 130 11.70 1.65 5.93
CA MET A 130 11.53 0.91 7.18
C MET A 130 10.44 1.57 8.02
N SER A 131 9.48 0.81 8.55
CA SER A 131 8.52 1.28 9.56
C SER A 131 9.26 1.95 10.74
N LYS A 132 9.30 3.29 10.74
CA LYS A 132 10.14 4.11 11.64
C LYS A 132 9.44 4.57 12.92
N THR A 133 8.20 4.16 13.16
CA THR A 133 7.40 4.62 14.30
C THR A 133 7.21 3.49 15.29
N GLU A 134 7.87 3.58 16.46
CA GLU A 134 7.48 2.81 17.64
C GLU A 134 6.03 3.18 17.99
N MET A 135 5.09 2.34 17.57
CA MET A 135 3.67 2.47 17.94
C MET A 135 3.42 1.63 19.18
N ASP A 136 2.74 2.22 20.17
CA ASP A 136 2.24 1.49 21.33
C ASP A 136 1.00 0.69 20.90
N TRP A 137 1.23 -0.57 20.52
CA TRP A 137 0.16 -1.49 20.14
C TRP A 137 -0.67 -1.92 21.36
N PRO A 138 -2.01 -2.01 21.25
CA PRO A 138 -2.85 -2.59 22.28
C PRO A 138 -2.47 -4.05 22.56
N SER A 139 -2.82 -4.55 23.75
CA SER A 139 -2.61 -5.95 24.09
C SER A 139 -3.43 -6.87 23.18
N VAL A 140 -2.98 -8.12 23.04
CA VAL A 140 -3.73 -9.12 22.25
C VAL A 140 -5.16 -9.29 22.77
N ARG A 141 -5.36 -9.16 24.09
CA ARG A 141 -6.67 -9.29 24.72
C ARG A 141 -7.61 -8.15 24.34
N GLU A 142 -7.12 -6.92 24.28
CA GLU A 142 -7.92 -5.76 23.86
C GLU A 142 -8.31 -5.87 22.38
N VAL A 143 -7.37 -6.26 21.52
CA VAL A 143 -7.65 -6.54 20.10
C VAL A 143 -8.70 -7.64 19.92
N VAL A 144 -8.60 -8.73 20.68
CA VAL A 144 -9.60 -9.82 20.61
C VAL A 144 -10.97 -9.37 21.12
N GLU A 145 -11.05 -8.48 22.11
CA GLU A 145 -12.34 -7.91 22.55
C GLU A 145 -12.96 -6.98 21.49
N TYR A 146 -12.14 -6.19 20.81
CA TYR A 146 -12.57 -5.39 19.66
C TYR A 146 -13.11 -6.29 18.55
N ARG A 147 -12.35 -7.31 18.15
CA ARG A 147 -12.77 -8.34 17.17
C ARG A 147 -14.10 -8.97 17.56
N ARG A 148 -14.31 -9.34 18.84
CA ARG A 148 -15.58 -9.90 19.31
C ARG A 148 -16.75 -8.94 19.13
N SER A 149 -16.53 -7.66 19.39
CA SER A 149 -17.56 -6.63 19.20
C SER A 149 -17.91 -6.48 17.72
N THR A 150 -16.89 -6.42 16.85
CA THR A 150 -17.09 -6.41 15.39
C THR A 150 -17.86 -7.64 14.93
N TYR A 151 -17.46 -8.85 15.34
CA TYR A 151 -18.12 -10.09 14.95
C TYR A 151 -19.62 -10.07 15.27
N LYS A 152 -19.98 -9.64 16.49
CA LYS A 152 -21.40 -9.53 16.89
C LYS A 152 -22.17 -8.54 16.02
N ILE A 153 -21.60 -7.37 15.74
CA ILE A 153 -22.24 -6.33 14.91
C ILE A 153 -22.44 -6.83 13.48
N VAL A 154 -21.40 -7.40 12.86
CA VAL A 154 -21.47 -7.90 11.48
C VAL A 154 -22.47 -9.05 11.38
N ARG A 155 -22.44 -9.98 12.34
CA ARG A 155 -23.38 -11.09 12.41
C ARG A 155 -24.83 -10.61 12.58
N GLU A 156 -25.10 -9.72 13.52
CA GLU A 156 -26.43 -9.14 13.74
C GLU A 156 -26.92 -8.41 12.48
N LEU A 157 -26.03 -7.67 11.81
CA LEU A 157 -26.33 -7.01 10.55
C LEU A 157 -26.71 -8.03 9.46
N ILE A 158 -25.95 -9.11 9.26
CA ILE A 158 -26.29 -10.18 8.31
C ILE A 158 -27.65 -10.80 8.66
N GLU A 159 -27.90 -11.04 9.95
CA GLU A 159 -29.13 -11.66 10.46
C GLU A 159 -30.37 -10.76 10.32
N THR A 160 -30.22 -9.43 10.22
CA THR A 160 -31.34 -8.48 10.28
C THR A 160 -31.51 -7.58 9.04
N LEU A 161 -30.49 -7.45 8.18
CA LEU A 161 -30.52 -6.53 7.04
C LEU A 161 -31.58 -6.96 6.00
N PRO A 162 -32.60 -6.13 5.71
CA PRO A 162 -33.65 -6.49 4.74
C PRO A 162 -33.13 -6.74 3.33
N ALA A 163 -32.00 -6.11 2.95
CA ALA A 163 -31.35 -6.33 1.66
C ALA A 163 -30.80 -7.76 1.47
N LEU A 164 -30.79 -8.58 2.53
CA LEU A 164 -30.35 -9.97 2.53
C LEU A 164 -31.50 -10.94 2.84
N GLU A 165 -32.76 -10.54 2.64
CA GLU A 165 -33.89 -11.48 2.69
C GLU A 165 -33.85 -12.49 1.55
N ASP A 166 -34.40 -13.69 1.76
CA ASP A 166 -34.43 -14.72 0.72
C ASP A 166 -35.21 -14.20 -0.51
N GLY A 167 -34.57 -14.28 -1.69
CA GLY A 167 -35.09 -13.69 -2.92
C GLY A 167 -34.77 -12.20 -3.11
N HIS A 168 -33.77 -11.67 -2.40
CA HIS A 168 -33.24 -10.32 -2.62
C HIS A 168 -32.81 -10.10 -4.09
N PRO A 169 -32.84 -8.85 -4.61
CA PRO A 169 -32.24 -8.53 -5.90
C PRO A 169 -30.72 -8.74 -5.86
N PRO A 170 -30.05 -8.91 -7.02
CA PRO A 170 -28.60 -9.10 -7.04
C PRO A 170 -27.83 -8.03 -6.26
N ILE A 171 -26.87 -8.47 -5.45
CA ILE A 171 -26.00 -7.58 -4.67
C ILE A 171 -24.84 -7.15 -5.58
N THR A 172 -24.90 -5.90 -6.05
CA THR A 172 -23.88 -5.29 -6.92
C THR A 172 -23.06 -4.25 -6.16
N MET A 173 -21.97 -3.73 -6.75
CA MET A 173 -21.11 -2.68 -6.16
C MET A 173 -21.86 -1.41 -5.72
N ASP A 174 -23.00 -1.11 -6.33
CA ASP A 174 -23.81 0.06 -5.97
C ASP A 174 -24.67 -0.19 -4.71
N ASN A 175 -24.90 -1.46 -4.34
CA ASN A 175 -25.68 -1.85 -3.18
C ASN A 175 -24.85 -1.69 -1.89
N PRO A 176 -25.36 -1.01 -0.83
CA PRO A 176 -24.68 -0.92 0.46
C PRO A 176 -24.23 -2.27 1.04
N ALA A 177 -24.99 -3.35 0.83
CA ALA A 177 -24.66 -4.70 1.29
C ALA A 177 -23.34 -5.24 0.69
N TRP A 178 -22.85 -4.66 -0.41
CA TRP A 178 -21.53 -4.95 -0.97
C TRP A 178 -20.40 -4.75 0.05
N ALA A 179 -20.57 -3.83 1.01
CA ALA A 179 -19.59 -3.59 2.07
C ALA A 179 -19.31 -4.82 2.95
N LEU A 180 -20.30 -5.72 3.10
CA LEU A 180 -20.11 -6.98 3.83
C LEU A 180 -19.13 -7.89 3.07
N PHE A 181 -19.36 -8.10 1.77
CA PHE A 181 -18.51 -8.93 0.92
C PHE A 181 -17.13 -8.31 0.72
N LEU A 182 -17.04 -6.98 0.65
CA LEU A 182 -15.76 -6.28 0.67
C LEU A 182 -14.98 -6.63 1.94
N GLY A 183 -15.63 -6.64 3.10
CA GLY A 183 -15.00 -7.08 4.35
C GLY A 183 -14.60 -8.55 4.33
N PHE A 184 -15.46 -9.44 3.80
CA PHE A 184 -15.18 -10.88 3.71
C PHE A 184 -13.95 -11.17 2.85
N GLU A 185 -13.90 -10.60 1.64
CA GLU A 185 -12.76 -10.82 0.73
C GLU A 185 -11.51 -10.10 1.22
N HIS A 186 -11.64 -8.93 1.85
CA HIS A 186 -10.50 -8.26 2.47
C HIS A 186 -9.88 -9.12 3.60
N GLU A 187 -10.71 -9.72 4.46
CA GLU A 187 -10.19 -10.65 5.48
C GLU A 187 -9.46 -11.84 4.87
N ARG A 188 -9.91 -12.32 3.69
CA ARG A 188 -9.24 -13.40 2.95
C ARG A 188 -7.86 -13.02 2.39
N ILE A 189 -7.70 -11.80 1.87
CA ILE A 189 -6.38 -11.24 1.51
C ILE A 189 -5.42 -11.26 2.71
N HIS A 190 -5.93 -10.92 3.90
CA HIS A 190 -5.12 -10.91 5.11
C HIS A 190 -4.79 -12.31 5.61
N ILE A 191 -5.64 -13.32 5.40
CA ILE A 191 -5.29 -14.72 5.67
C ILE A 191 -4.05 -15.13 4.86
N GLU A 192 -3.99 -14.81 3.56
CA GLU A 192 -2.81 -15.11 2.75
C GLU A 192 -1.60 -14.28 3.20
N THR A 193 -1.76 -12.98 3.43
CA THR A 193 -0.67 -12.10 3.90
C THR A 193 -0.08 -12.60 5.22
N ASP A 194 -0.92 -12.91 6.20
CA ASP A 194 -0.52 -13.42 7.51
C ASP A 194 0.26 -14.72 7.39
N SER A 195 -0.15 -15.59 6.47
CA SER A 195 0.50 -16.89 6.28
C SER A 195 1.97 -16.75 5.82
N VAL A 196 2.26 -15.75 4.98
CA VAL A 196 3.63 -15.41 4.55
C VAL A 196 4.43 -14.84 5.72
N LEU A 197 3.85 -13.92 6.48
CA LEU A 197 4.49 -13.32 7.67
C LEU A 197 4.80 -14.38 8.74
N LEU A 198 3.89 -15.33 8.97
CA LEU A 198 4.11 -16.48 9.85
C LEU A 198 5.28 -17.34 9.37
N GLN A 199 5.42 -17.55 8.06
CA GLN A 199 6.53 -18.34 7.51
C GLN A 199 7.91 -17.71 7.79
N GLU A 200 7.98 -16.38 7.82
CA GLU A 200 9.18 -15.61 8.13
C GLU A 200 9.58 -15.62 9.62
N LEU A 201 8.62 -15.90 10.50
CA LEU A 201 8.87 -15.98 11.93
C LEU A 201 9.72 -17.21 12.30
N PRO A 202 10.52 -17.12 13.38
CA PRO A 202 11.19 -18.29 13.94
C PRO A 202 10.17 -19.36 14.38
N LEU A 203 10.44 -20.62 14.04
CA LEU A 203 9.63 -21.76 14.47
C LEU A 203 9.42 -21.83 16.00
N SER A 204 10.36 -21.31 16.79
CA SER A 204 10.24 -21.29 18.24
C SER A 204 9.02 -20.52 18.74
N VAL A 205 8.44 -19.62 17.94
CA VAL A 205 7.23 -18.85 18.32
C VAL A 205 5.98 -19.31 17.57
N LEU A 206 6.00 -20.50 16.97
CA LEU A 206 4.88 -21.06 16.23
C LEU A 206 4.53 -22.45 16.74
N ARG A 207 3.25 -22.79 16.62
CA ARG A 207 2.70 -24.14 16.81
C ARG A 207 1.61 -24.35 15.77
N GLN A 208 1.67 -25.45 15.04
CA GLN A 208 0.60 -25.78 14.10
C GLN A 208 -0.74 -25.93 14.84
N PRO A 209 -1.81 -25.22 14.42
CA PRO A 209 -3.16 -25.43 14.94
C PRO A 209 -3.67 -26.84 14.60
N GLU A 210 -4.43 -27.46 15.50
CA GLU A 210 -4.99 -28.81 15.28
C GLU A 210 -5.96 -28.86 14.10
N ALA A 211 -6.65 -27.76 13.83
CA ALA A 211 -7.58 -27.61 12.72
C ALA A 211 -6.90 -27.26 11.39
N TRP A 212 -5.56 -27.13 11.35
CA TRP A 212 -4.87 -26.77 10.10
C TRP A 212 -5.01 -27.89 9.05
N PRO A 213 -5.20 -27.56 7.76
CA PRO A 213 -5.31 -28.56 6.71
C PRO A 213 -4.10 -29.50 6.63
N ASN A 214 -4.37 -30.76 6.28
CA ASN A 214 -3.33 -31.76 6.06
C ASN A 214 -2.52 -31.45 4.80
N LEU A 215 -1.31 -32.00 4.72
CA LEU A 215 -0.53 -31.99 3.49
C LEU A 215 -1.11 -33.00 2.49
N HIS A 216 -0.91 -32.76 1.20
CA HIS A 216 -1.29 -33.74 0.17
C HIS A 216 -0.52 -35.06 0.37
N PRO A 217 -1.11 -36.24 0.11
CA PRO A 217 -0.43 -37.53 0.31
C PRO A 217 0.89 -37.69 -0.45
N SER A 218 1.07 -36.98 -1.58
CA SER A 218 2.32 -36.98 -2.36
C SER A 218 3.34 -35.92 -1.93
N ALA A 219 3.05 -35.11 -0.91
CA ALA A 219 3.92 -34.04 -0.39
C ALA A 219 5.38 -34.49 -0.19
N PHE A 220 5.56 -35.72 0.30
CA PHE A 220 6.86 -36.33 0.59
C PHE A 220 7.15 -37.60 -0.22
N ALA A 221 6.42 -37.84 -1.32
CA ALA A 221 6.76 -38.94 -2.22
C ALA A 221 8.20 -38.74 -2.73
N GLU A 222 8.96 -39.83 -2.89
CA GLU A 222 10.32 -39.75 -3.45
C GLU A 222 10.30 -38.94 -4.75
N SER A 223 11.05 -37.83 -4.77
CA SER A 223 10.99 -36.86 -5.86
C SER A 223 11.41 -37.51 -7.17
N GLN A 224 10.43 -37.82 -8.01
CA GLN A 224 10.70 -38.08 -9.42
C GLN A 224 11.10 -36.75 -10.06
N THR A 225 12.26 -36.73 -10.72
CA THR A 225 12.63 -35.62 -11.59
C THR A 225 11.59 -35.54 -12.71
N VAL A 226 10.83 -34.46 -12.76
CA VAL A 226 9.90 -34.17 -13.85
C VAL A 226 10.60 -33.33 -14.90
N GLU A 227 10.55 -33.77 -16.15
CA GLU A 227 11.06 -32.97 -17.26
C GLU A 227 10.05 -31.86 -17.60
N ASN A 228 10.49 -30.61 -17.51
CA ASN A 228 9.64 -29.44 -17.67
C ASN A 228 9.65 -28.93 -19.12
N GLU A 229 8.98 -29.67 -19.99
CA GLU A 229 8.88 -29.36 -21.41
C GLU A 229 8.07 -28.08 -21.68
N LEU A 230 8.41 -27.35 -22.75
CA LEU A 230 7.61 -26.22 -23.22
C LEU A 230 6.49 -26.70 -24.15
N ILE A 231 5.25 -26.31 -23.83
CA ILE A 231 4.06 -26.59 -24.63
C ILE A 231 3.78 -25.37 -25.52
N ALA A 232 3.56 -25.60 -26.81
CA ALA A 232 3.21 -24.55 -27.76
C ALA A 232 1.75 -24.10 -27.58
N VAL A 233 1.54 -22.79 -27.58
CA VAL A 233 0.23 -22.13 -27.50
C VAL A 233 0.04 -21.32 -28.77
N SER A 234 -0.98 -21.67 -29.56
CA SER A 234 -1.27 -20.96 -30.80
C SER A 234 -1.85 -19.56 -30.54
N SER A 235 -1.51 -18.60 -31.40
CA SER A 235 -2.03 -17.24 -31.34
C SER A 235 -3.56 -17.19 -31.29
N LYS A 236 -4.09 -16.48 -30.29
CA LYS A 236 -5.53 -16.27 -30.08
C LYS A 236 -5.83 -14.91 -29.49
N THR A 237 -7.07 -14.48 -29.61
CA THR A 237 -7.55 -13.25 -28.97
C THR A 237 -8.17 -13.62 -27.62
N VAL A 238 -7.75 -12.95 -26.56
CA VAL A 238 -8.35 -13.09 -25.22
C VAL A 238 -9.04 -11.79 -24.85
N THR A 239 -10.09 -11.90 -24.02
CA THR A 239 -10.77 -10.76 -23.41
C THR A 239 -10.50 -10.84 -21.91
N LEU A 240 -9.87 -9.79 -21.40
CA LEU A 240 -9.58 -9.57 -19.98
C LEU A 240 -10.68 -8.73 -19.36
N GLY A 241 -10.91 -8.92 -18.07
CA GLY A 241 -11.91 -8.20 -17.30
C GLY A 241 -13.11 -9.06 -16.92
N LYS A 242 -13.52 -8.90 -15.66
CA LYS A 242 -14.69 -9.53 -15.08
C LYS A 242 -15.97 -8.90 -15.64
N PRO A 243 -16.92 -9.69 -16.16
CA PRO A 243 -18.22 -9.18 -16.56
C PRO A 243 -18.97 -8.56 -15.38
N TRP A 244 -19.68 -7.46 -15.62
CA TRP A 244 -20.49 -6.80 -14.58
C TRP A 244 -21.67 -7.67 -14.10
N GLU A 245 -22.11 -8.62 -14.93
CA GLU A 245 -23.18 -9.57 -14.63
C GLU A 245 -22.70 -10.81 -13.88
N GLU A 246 -21.38 -10.98 -13.71
CA GLU A 246 -20.81 -12.10 -12.96
C GLU A 246 -21.29 -12.01 -11.50
N PRO A 247 -22.07 -12.98 -10.99
CA PRO A 247 -22.74 -12.87 -9.70
C PRO A 247 -21.81 -13.27 -8.55
N SER A 248 -20.58 -12.77 -8.54
CA SER A 248 -19.59 -12.97 -7.47
C SER A 248 -18.93 -11.63 -7.13
N PHE A 249 -18.45 -11.50 -5.89
CA PHE A 249 -17.65 -10.34 -5.51
C PHE A 249 -16.41 -10.25 -6.39
N GLY A 250 -16.02 -9.05 -6.83
CA GLY A 250 -14.70 -8.78 -7.42
C GLY A 250 -14.19 -7.40 -7.01
N TRP A 251 -12.88 -7.20 -7.04
CA TRP A 251 -12.27 -5.89 -6.79
C TRP A 251 -12.42 -4.96 -7.98
N ASP A 252 -12.32 -3.65 -7.75
CA ASP A 252 -12.52 -2.64 -8.79
C ASP A 252 -11.58 -2.79 -10.00
N ASN A 253 -10.34 -3.22 -9.77
CA ASN A 253 -9.33 -3.43 -10.81
C ASN A 253 -9.66 -4.62 -11.75
N GLU A 254 -10.59 -5.49 -11.37
CA GLU A 254 -11.03 -6.61 -12.19
C GLU A 254 -12.05 -6.20 -13.24
N TYR A 255 -12.75 -5.08 -13.03
CA TYR A 255 -13.78 -4.59 -13.94
C TYR A 255 -13.21 -3.65 -14.99
N GLY A 256 -13.92 -3.62 -16.12
CA GLY A 256 -13.44 -3.06 -17.37
C GLY A 256 -13.25 -4.17 -18.40
N SER A 257 -12.68 -3.84 -19.55
CA SER A 257 -12.45 -4.84 -20.60
C SER A 257 -11.20 -4.50 -21.39
N ARG A 258 -10.39 -5.50 -21.74
CA ARG A 258 -9.32 -5.33 -22.71
C ARG A 258 -9.27 -6.54 -23.63
N GLN A 259 -9.31 -6.31 -24.94
CA GLN A 259 -9.06 -7.36 -25.92
C GLN A 259 -7.60 -7.34 -26.34
N VAL A 260 -6.92 -8.48 -26.21
CA VAL A 260 -5.52 -8.63 -26.55
C VAL A 260 -5.38 -9.76 -27.57
N ARG A 261 -4.71 -9.48 -28.71
CA ARG A 261 -4.34 -10.51 -29.67
C ARG A 261 -2.99 -11.09 -29.27
N VAL A 262 -3.03 -12.19 -28.52
CA VAL A 262 -1.84 -12.90 -28.06
C VAL A 262 -1.22 -13.64 -29.24
N ARG A 263 0.08 -13.41 -29.47
CA ARG A 263 0.86 -14.14 -30.49
C ARG A 263 1.07 -15.59 -30.07
N SER A 264 1.60 -16.41 -30.97
CA SER A 264 2.00 -17.77 -30.58
C SER A 264 3.23 -17.71 -29.67
N PHE A 265 3.25 -18.55 -28.65
CA PHE A 265 4.32 -18.63 -27.67
C PHE A 265 4.44 -20.06 -27.15
N GLN A 266 5.45 -20.32 -26.34
CA GLN A 266 5.59 -21.59 -25.62
C GLN A 266 5.75 -21.32 -24.13
N ALA A 267 5.09 -22.12 -23.30
CA ALA A 267 5.18 -22.04 -21.84
C ALA A 267 5.52 -23.40 -21.25
N SER A 268 6.25 -23.43 -20.14
CA SER A 268 6.62 -24.69 -19.48
C SER A 268 5.38 -25.42 -18.99
N ARG A 269 5.37 -26.76 -19.07
CA ARG A 269 4.25 -27.63 -18.67
C ARG A 269 3.94 -27.48 -17.19
N TYR A 270 4.99 -27.40 -16.38
CA TYR A 270 4.95 -27.24 -14.94
C TYR A 270 5.49 -25.87 -14.55
N LEU A 271 5.15 -25.44 -13.33
CA LEU A 271 5.86 -24.36 -12.66
C LEU A 271 7.33 -24.75 -12.44
N VAL A 272 8.21 -23.75 -12.36
CA VAL A 272 9.62 -24.00 -12.07
C VAL A 272 9.75 -24.62 -10.67
N THR A 273 10.40 -25.77 -10.62
CA THR A 273 10.53 -26.56 -9.40
C THR A 273 11.69 -26.12 -8.51
N ASN A 274 11.67 -26.51 -7.24
CA ASN A 274 12.82 -26.34 -6.35
C ASN A 274 14.10 -26.98 -6.92
N ARG A 275 13.98 -28.12 -7.62
CA ARG A 275 15.12 -28.79 -8.28
C ARG A 275 15.72 -27.95 -9.40
N GLU A 276 14.89 -27.42 -10.28
CA GLU A 276 15.34 -26.56 -11.36
C GLU A 276 16.00 -25.29 -10.82
N PHE A 277 15.38 -24.63 -9.83
CA PHE A 277 15.94 -23.43 -9.22
C PHE A 277 17.23 -23.70 -8.44
N TYR A 278 17.39 -24.90 -7.89
CA TYR A 278 18.63 -25.32 -7.23
C TYR A 278 19.82 -25.32 -8.18
N GLU A 279 19.62 -25.71 -9.43
CA GLU A 279 20.68 -25.69 -10.45
C GLU A 279 21.16 -24.25 -10.70
N PHE A 280 20.26 -23.27 -10.71
CA PHE A 280 20.59 -21.85 -10.77
C PHE A 280 21.41 -21.39 -9.55
N VAL A 281 21.04 -21.82 -8.34
CA VAL A 281 21.76 -21.49 -7.11
C VAL A 281 23.18 -22.07 -7.14
N VAL A 282 23.34 -23.35 -7.51
CA VAL A 282 24.64 -24.04 -7.60
C VAL A 282 25.53 -23.45 -8.69
N ALA A 283 24.95 -23.05 -9.82
CA ALA A 283 25.67 -22.39 -10.92
C ALA A 283 26.16 -20.98 -10.57
N GLY A 284 25.92 -20.49 -9.36
CA GLY A 284 26.35 -19.19 -8.90
C GLY A 284 25.43 -18.05 -9.37
N GLY A 285 24.16 -18.33 -9.60
CA GLY A 285 23.17 -17.36 -10.10
C GLY A 285 23.04 -16.11 -9.22
N TYR A 286 23.13 -16.28 -7.90
CA TYR A 286 23.10 -15.18 -6.93
C TYR A 286 24.41 -14.39 -6.85
N GLN A 287 25.48 -14.83 -7.52
CA GLN A 287 26.79 -14.18 -7.51
C GLN A 287 27.06 -13.40 -8.80
N GLN A 288 26.19 -13.51 -9.81
CA GLN A 288 26.43 -12.99 -11.15
C GLN A 288 25.47 -11.84 -11.49
N PRO A 289 25.89 -10.56 -11.40
CA PRO A 289 25.03 -9.40 -11.66
C PRO A 289 24.34 -9.43 -13.03
N LYS A 290 24.98 -10.03 -14.04
CA LYS A 290 24.48 -10.09 -15.42
C LYS A 290 23.10 -10.73 -15.58
N TYR A 291 22.65 -11.55 -14.63
CA TYR A 291 21.34 -12.18 -14.68
C TYR A 291 20.23 -11.31 -14.08
N TRP A 292 20.59 -10.32 -13.26
CA TRP A 292 19.62 -9.56 -12.48
C TRP A 292 19.28 -8.24 -13.17
N THR A 293 18.07 -7.74 -12.93
CA THR A 293 17.78 -6.32 -13.16
C THR A 293 18.64 -5.46 -12.23
N GLU A 294 18.82 -4.17 -12.56
CA GLU A 294 19.59 -3.26 -11.72
C GLU A 294 19.04 -3.19 -10.28
N GLU A 295 17.73 -3.00 -10.14
CA GLU A 295 17.04 -3.00 -8.85
C GLU A 295 17.10 -4.35 -8.14
N GLY A 296 16.92 -5.45 -8.88
CA GLY A 296 16.99 -6.80 -8.31
C GLY A 296 18.38 -7.10 -7.76
N TRP A 297 19.43 -6.65 -8.44
CA TRP A 297 20.80 -6.77 -7.96
C TRP A 297 21.04 -5.90 -6.72
N ALA A 298 20.53 -4.67 -6.71
CA ALA A 298 20.62 -3.77 -5.56
C ALA A 298 19.89 -4.35 -4.32
N TRP A 299 18.67 -4.84 -4.49
CA TRP A 299 17.92 -5.56 -3.46
C TRP A 299 18.70 -6.76 -2.93
N LYS A 300 19.22 -7.60 -3.82
CA LYS A 300 19.98 -8.79 -3.45
C LYS A 300 21.26 -8.45 -2.68
N GLN A 301 21.94 -7.36 -3.04
CA GLN A 301 23.10 -6.84 -2.31
C GLN A 301 22.71 -6.33 -0.92
N ASN A 302 21.63 -5.55 -0.83
CA ASN A 302 21.14 -5.01 0.43
C ASN A 302 20.73 -6.13 1.41
N ARG A 303 19.96 -7.12 0.94
CA ARG A 303 19.53 -8.26 1.73
C ARG A 303 20.62 -9.29 1.98
N ASN A 304 21.72 -9.22 1.22
CA ASN A 304 22.80 -10.21 1.22
C ASN A 304 22.27 -11.66 1.05
N THR A 305 21.23 -11.82 0.23
CA THR A 305 20.63 -13.14 0.00
C THR A 305 21.50 -13.98 -0.94
N LYS A 306 21.44 -15.31 -0.77
CA LYS A 306 22.30 -16.28 -1.47
C LYS A 306 21.52 -17.44 -2.09
N TRP A 307 20.23 -17.52 -1.78
CA TRP A 307 19.28 -18.56 -2.17
C TRP A 307 17.87 -18.07 -1.77
N PRO A 308 16.78 -18.72 -2.23
CA PRO A 308 15.42 -18.32 -1.88
C PRO A 308 15.18 -18.21 -0.37
N THR A 309 14.43 -17.19 0.07
CA THR A 309 14.28 -16.83 1.49
C THR A 309 13.91 -17.96 2.43
N PHE A 310 13.06 -18.88 1.97
CA PHE A 310 12.56 -19.99 2.80
C PHE A 310 13.42 -21.27 2.71
N TRP A 311 14.54 -21.23 1.97
CA TRP A 311 15.52 -22.31 2.02
C TRP A 311 16.43 -22.14 3.23
N VAL A 312 16.50 -23.19 4.04
CA VAL A 312 17.33 -23.26 5.25
C VAL A 312 18.58 -24.06 4.93
N ALA A 313 19.75 -23.45 5.06
CA ALA A 313 21.01 -24.17 4.86
C ALA A 313 21.16 -25.32 5.87
N ASP A 314 21.52 -26.50 5.39
CA ASP A 314 21.63 -27.73 6.16
C ASP A 314 23.03 -28.34 6.00
N GLY A 315 24.01 -27.68 6.60
CA GLY A 315 25.41 -28.10 6.56
C GLY A 315 26.40 -26.92 6.47
N PRO A 316 27.71 -27.21 6.36
CA PRO A 316 28.73 -26.19 6.14
C PRO A 316 28.44 -25.31 4.91
N ALA A 317 28.79 -24.02 5.03
CA ALA A 317 28.64 -23.07 3.92
C ALA A 317 29.40 -23.55 2.67
N GLY A 318 28.72 -23.56 1.52
CA GLY A 318 29.29 -23.95 0.22
C GLY A 318 28.99 -25.39 -0.21
N LEU A 319 28.36 -26.23 0.62
CA LEU A 319 27.91 -27.57 0.21
C LEU A 319 26.58 -27.58 -0.55
N HIS A 320 25.90 -26.43 -0.65
CA HIS A 320 24.58 -26.30 -1.28
C HIS A 320 23.56 -27.34 -0.76
N GLN A 321 23.57 -27.61 0.54
CA GLN A 321 22.58 -28.47 1.18
C GLN A 321 21.51 -27.59 1.81
N TYR A 322 20.24 -27.87 1.49
CA TYR A 322 19.10 -27.05 1.88
C TYR A 322 17.92 -27.92 2.33
N ARG A 323 17.17 -27.37 3.28
CA ARG A 323 15.84 -27.79 3.73
C ARG A 323 14.84 -26.68 3.45
N LEU A 324 13.54 -26.99 3.44
CA LEU A 324 12.50 -25.99 3.21
C LEU A 324 11.80 -25.61 4.51
N ARG A 325 11.74 -24.30 4.79
CA ARG A 325 10.84 -23.72 5.80
C ARG A 325 9.43 -23.65 5.22
N THR A 326 8.51 -24.49 5.70
CA THR A 326 7.06 -24.37 5.42
C THR A 326 6.43 -23.40 6.43
N LEU A 327 5.10 -23.35 6.59
CA LEU A 327 4.46 -22.50 7.62
C LEU A 327 4.82 -22.91 9.06
N PHE A 328 4.84 -24.21 9.38
CA PHE A 328 4.96 -24.68 10.77
C PHE A 328 6.12 -25.63 11.03
N GLU A 329 6.90 -25.98 10.01
CA GLU A 329 8.02 -26.89 10.16
C GLU A 329 9.17 -26.58 9.19
N VAL A 330 10.27 -27.32 9.35
CA VAL A 330 11.37 -27.40 8.39
C VAL A 330 11.45 -28.85 7.93
N VAL A 331 11.23 -29.06 6.64
CA VAL A 331 11.20 -30.38 5.99
C VAL A 331 12.39 -30.51 5.04
N ASP A 332 12.68 -31.74 4.63
CA ASP A 332 13.66 -31.96 3.55
C ASP A 332 13.17 -31.28 2.28
N LEU A 333 14.07 -30.60 1.55
CA LEU A 333 13.68 -29.75 0.43
C LEU A 333 12.92 -30.57 -0.63
N PRO A 334 11.62 -30.32 -0.83
CA PRO A 334 10.83 -31.10 -1.76
C PRO A 334 11.13 -30.66 -3.19
N TRP A 335 11.99 -31.41 -3.85
CA TRP A 335 12.58 -31.09 -5.15
C TRP A 335 11.56 -30.87 -6.28
N SER A 336 10.42 -31.57 -6.26
CA SER A 336 9.36 -31.49 -7.27
C SER A 336 8.25 -30.47 -6.97
N TRP A 337 8.32 -29.77 -5.83
CA TRP A 337 7.39 -28.67 -5.54
C TRP A 337 7.77 -27.42 -6.34
N PRO A 338 6.82 -26.52 -6.62
CA PRO A 338 7.14 -25.21 -7.19
C PRO A 338 8.08 -24.45 -6.24
N VAL A 339 9.04 -23.72 -6.82
CA VAL A 339 9.88 -22.82 -6.05
C VAL A 339 9.10 -21.56 -5.66
N ALA A 340 9.20 -21.14 -4.40
CA ALA A 340 8.65 -19.86 -3.93
C ALA A 340 9.75 -18.79 -3.92
N VAL A 341 9.60 -17.77 -4.75
CA VAL A 341 10.59 -16.70 -4.98
C VAL A 341 9.91 -15.37 -5.27
N ASN A 342 10.63 -14.27 -5.12
CA ASN A 342 10.14 -12.96 -5.57
C ASN A 342 10.35 -12.76 -7.08
N TRP A 343 9.84 -11.64 -7.60
CA TRP A 343 9.88 -11.34 -9.04
C TRP A 343 11.32 -11.18 -9.57
N TYR A 344 12.20 -10.53 -8.80
CA TYR A 344 13.60 -10.34 -9.21
C TYR A 344 14.35 -11.67 -9.34
N GLU A 345 14.16 -12.58 -8.40
CA GLU A 345 14.72 -13.93 -8.41
C GLU A 345 14.18 -14.74 -9.62
N ALA A 346 12.89 -14.64 -9.91
CA ALA A 346 12.27 -15.28 -11.07
C ALA A 346 12.86 -14.76 -12.41
N LYS A 347 13.02 -13.44 -12.56
CA LYS A 347 13.66 -12.84 -13.74
C LYS A 347 15.12 -13.26 -13.89
N ALA A 348 15.85 -13.32 -12.78
CA ALA A 348 17.25 -13.74 -12.79
C ALA A 348 17.40 -15.20 -13.23
N TYR A 349 16.50 -16.08 -12.79
CA TYR A 349 16.44 -17.45 -13.27
C TYR A 349 16.16 -17.52 -14.78
N CYS A 350 15.18 -16.76 -15.30
CA CYS A 350 14.88 -16.71 -16.73
C CYS A 350 16.11 -16.28 -17.57
N ALA A 351 16.83 -15.25 -17.13
CA ALA A 351 18.06 -14.79 -17.79
C ALA A 351 19.17 -15.85 -17.76
N TRP A 352 19.38 -16.51 -16.62
CA TRP A 352 20.34 -17.60 -16.51
C TRP A 352 19.97 -18.79 -17.38
N LYS A 353 18.71 -19.23 -17.35
CA LYS A 353 18.24 -20.39 -18.10
C LYS A 353 18.35 -20.15 -19.61
N THR A 354 18.16 -18.91 -20.05
CA THR A 354 18.37 -18.49 -21.45
C THR A 354 19.82 -18.76 -21.87
N GLU A 355 20.78 -18.35 -21.05
CA GLU A 355 22.21 -18.57 -21.31
C GLU A 355 22.58 -20.05 -21.23
N GLN A 356 22.11 -20.78 -20.22
CA GLN A 356 22.41 -22.21 -20.05
C GLN A 356 21.93 -23.05 -21.23
N ASP A 357 20.72 -22.79 -21.72
CA ASP A 357 20.15 -23.53 -22.83
C ASP A 357 20.68 -23.04 -24.19
N ASN A 358 21.54 -22.01 -24.21
CA ASN A 358 21.95 -21.28 -25.42
C ASN A 358 20.72 -20.90 -26.28
N SER A 359 19.65 -20.48 -25.61
CA SER A 359 18.37 -20.20 -26.25
C SER A 359 18.50 -18.96 -27.13
N PRO A 360 18.14 -19.01 -28.43
CA PRO A 360 18.19 -17.84 -29.30
C PRO A 360 17.11 -16.81 -28.95
N ILE A 361 16.06 -17.24 -28.24
CA ILE A 361 14.97 -16.40 -27.75
C ILE A 361 15.02 -16.41 -26.22
N PRO A 362 15.05 -15.24 -25.56
CA PRO A 362 15.05 -15.18 -24.11
C PRO A 362 13.82 -15.83 -23.48
N TYR A 363 14.05 -16.58 -22.40
CA TYR A 363 12.98 -16.93 -21.48
C TYR A 363 12.56 -15.70 -20.67
N ARG A 364 11.29 -15.66 -20.32
CA ARG A 364 10.66 -14.60 -19.53
C ARG A 364 9.49 -15.15 -18.71
N LEU A 365 8.86 -14.28 -17.93
CA LEU A 365 7.63 -14.59 -17.21
C LEU A 365 6.41 -14.50 -18.15
N LEU A 366 5.26 -15.02 -17.71
CA LEU A 366 3.99 -14.89 -18.42
C LEU A 366 3.53 -13.44 -18.44
N THR A 367 2.80 -13.05 -19.49
CA THR A 367 1.90 -11.88 -19.38
C THR A 367 0.54 -12.28 -18.84
N GLU A 368 -0.26 -11.32 -18.37
CA GLU A 368 -1.67 -11.56 -17.99
C GLU A 368 -2.44 -12.22 -19.13
N ALA A 369 -2.32 -11.67 -20.34
CA ALA A 369 -3.01 -12.19 -21.51
C ALA A 369 -2.58 -13.63 -21.86
N GLU A 370 -1.32 -13.97 -21.64
CA GLU A 370 -0.82 -15.33 -21.84
C GLU A 370 -1.26 -16.30 -20.76
N HIS A 371 -1.38 -15.87 -19.50
CA HIS A 371 -1.95 -16.68 -18.42
C HIS A 371 -3.36 -17.15 -18.80
N HIS A 372 -4.21 -16.23 -19.24
CA HIS A 372 -5.55 -16.56 -19.75
C HIS A 372 -5.52 -17.44 -21.02
N CYS A 373 -4.42 -17.43 -21.77
CA CYS A 373 -4.23 -18.35 -22.89
C CYS A 373 -3.97 -19.80 -22.45
N LEU A 374 -3.43 -20.05 -21.26
CA LEU A 374 -3.18 -21.41 -20.78
C LEU A 374 -4.47 -22.18 -20.46
N GLY A 375 -5.57 -21.46 -20.19
CA GLY A 375 -6.87 -22.03 -19.84
C GLY A 375 -6.91 -22.52 -18.39
N GLY A 376 -7.74 -23.53 -18.10
CA GLY A 376 -7.85 -24.11 -16.76
C GLY A 376 -9.03 -23.61 -15.93
N GLY A 377 -9.07 -24.06 -14.66
CA GLY A 377 -10.13 -23.75 -13.70
C GLY A 377 -11.29 -24.75 -13.66
N LYS A 378 -11.18 -25.89 -14.34
CA LYS A 378 -12.18 -27.00 -14.26
C LYS A 378 -11.59 -28.28 -13.67
N GLU A 379 -10.28 -28.42 -13.77
CA GLU A 379 -9.46 -29.47 -13.18
C GLU A 379 -9.35 -29.29 -11.66
N PRO A 380 -9.01 -30.35 -10.91
CA PRO A 380 -8.64 -30.22 -9.50
C PRO A 380 -7.41 -29.32 -9.37
N VAL A 381 -7.52 -28.27 -8.56
CA VAL A 381 -6.48 -27.28 -8.31
C VAL A 381 -6.21 -27.19 -6.81
N ASN A 382 -4.95 -26.95 -6.43
CA ASN A 382 -4.59 -26.70 -5.03
C ASN A 382 -4.86 -25.24 -4.68
N LEU A 383 -6.13 -24.91 -4.39
CA LEU A 383 -6.62 -23.60 -3.92
C LEU A 383 -7.50 -23.81 -2.68
N ASN A 384 -7.99 -22.72 -2.09
CA ASN A 384 -9.05 -22.76 -1.07
C ASN A 384 -8.66 -23.58 0.17
N LEU A 385 -7.36 -23.62 0.51
CA LEU A 385 -6.84 -24.43 1.61
C LEU A 385 -7.24 -25.91 1.53
N THR A 386 -7.35 -26.44 0.30
CA THR A 386 -7.57 -27.87 0.07
C THR A 386 -6.46 -28.69 0.74
N TRP A 387 -5.23 -28.18 0.70
CA TRP A 387 -4.07 -28.72 1.40
C TRP A 387 -3.35 -27.62 2.18
N GLY A 388 -2.64 -28.00 3.24
CA GLY A 388 -1.93 -27.06 4.13
C GLY A 388 -0.59 -26.55 3.61
N SER A 389 -0.27 -26.81 2.33
CA SER A 389 0.97 -26.42 1.66
C SER A 389 0.85 -26.50 0.14
N GLN A 390 1.93 -26.10 -0.55
CA GLN A 390 2.17 -26.50 -1.94
C GLN A 390 2.22 -28.03 -2.09
N THR A 391 2.07 -28.49 -3.33
CA THR A 391 2.16 -29.90 -3.73
C THR A 391 3.18 -30.07 -4.86
N PRO A 392 3.69 -31.29 -5.13
CA PRO A 392 4.47 -31.56 -6.33
C PRO A 392 3.76 -31.05 -7.58
N VAL A 393 4.49 -30.48 -8.54
CA VAL A 393 3.92 -29.85 -9.75
C VAL A 393 3.16 -30.82 -10.65
N ASN A 394 3.30 -32.13 -10.43
CA ASN A 394 2.60 -33.20 -11.14
C ASN A 394 1.64 -33.99 -10.23
N ALA A 395 1.28 -33.46 -9.06
CA ALA A 395 0.42 -34.15 -8.10
C ALA A 395 -1.05 -34.21 -8.54
N LEU A 396 -1.53 -33.16 -9.21
CA LEU A 396 -2.90 -33.03 -9.71
C LEU A 396 -2.94 -33.24 -11.22
N LEU A 397 -4.14 -33.25 -11.82
CA LEU A 397 -4.30 -33.50 -13.26
C LEU A 397 -4.04 -32.22 -14.07
N PRO A 398 -3.48 -32.33 -15.29
CA PRO A 398 -3.36 -31.19 -16.18
C PRO A 398 -4.72 -30.77 -16.73
N ASN A 399 -4.79 -29.52 -17.21
CA ASN A 399 -5.90 -29.07 -18.03
C ASN A 399 -5.87 -29.69 -19.44
N GLU A 400 -6.88 -29.42 -20.26
CA GLU A 400 -7.00 -29.97 -21.63
C GLU A 400 -5.83 -29.59 -22.56
N ALA A 401 -5.13 -28.48 -22.28
CA ALA A 401 -3.96 -28.04 -23.02
C ALA A 401 -2.65 -28.67 -22.51
N GLY A 402 -2.71 -29.50 -21.46
CA GLY A 402 -1.56 -30.21 -20.90
C GLY A 402 -0.79 -29.40 -19.84
N PHE A 403 -1.28 -28.24 -19.42
CA PHE A 403 -0.65 -27.44 -18.36
C PHE A 403 -1.14 -27.88 -16.98
N TYR A 404 -0.21 -27.98 -16.03
CA TYR A 404 -0.49 -28.21 -14.62
C TYR A 404 -0.42 -26.90 -13.85
N ASP A 405 -1.18 -26.77 -12.77
CA ASP A 405 -1.14 -25.63 -11.85
C ASP A 405 -1.22 -24.29 -12.62
N VAL A 406 -2.21 -24.12 -13.50
CA VAL A 406 -2.49 -22.78 -14.06
C VAL A 406 -3.13 -21.87 -13.01
N PHE A 407 -3.93 -22.50 -12.13
CA PHE A 407 -4.49 -21.92 -10.92
C PHE A 407 -4.04 -22.77 -9.72
N GLY A 408 -3.77 -22.11 -8.59
CA GLY A 408 -3.37 -22.74 -7.35
C GLY A 408 -1.93 -23.20 -7.29
N ASN A 409 -1.63 -23.88 -6.18
CA ASN A 409 -0.30 -24.24 -5.72
C ASN A 409 0.51 -23.00 -5.30
N VAL A 410 0.88 -22.12 -6.25
CA VAL A 410 1.49 -20.80 -5.99
C VAL A 410 0.99 -19.79 -7.01
N TRP A 411 0.94 -18.51 -6.62
CA TRP A 411 0.75 -17.40 -7.54
C TRP A 411 1.83 -17.39 -8.64
N HIS A 412 1.49 -16.90 -9.82
CA HIS A 412 2.46 -16.72 -10.91
C HIS A 412 2.86 -15.25 -11.04
N TRP A 413 4.16 -14.96 -10.89
CA TRP A 413 4.69 -13.67 -11.28
C TRP A 413 4.54 -13.43 -12.79
N CYS A 414 4.07 -12.23 -13.15
CA CYS A 414 3.90 -11.79 -14.52
C CYS A 414 4.92 -10.70 -14.93
N GLU A 415 5.10 -10.50 -16.24
CA GLU A 415 5.85 -9.36 -16.78
C GLU A 415 5.12 -8.03 -16.61
N ASP A 416 3.78 -8.05 -16.63
CA ASP A 416 2.93 -6.86 -16.53
C ASP A 416 3.11 -6.11 -15.21
N ASP A 417 3.17 -4.79 -15.32
CA ASP A 417 2.92 -3.91 -14.19
C ASP A 417 1.43 -3.96 -13.84
N PHE A 418 1.09 -3.77 -12.57
CA PHE A 418 -0.30 -3.64 -12.16
C PHE A 418 -0.93 -2.43 -12.85
N ASN A 419 -2.00 -2.65 -13.60
CA ASN A 419 -2.55 -1.67 -14.52
C ASN A 419 -4.08 -1.68 -14.50
N PRO A 420 -4.75 -0.55 -14.80
CA PRO A 420 -6.21 -0.50 -14.92
C PRO A 420 -6.68 -1.08 -16.26
N LEU A 421 -7.84 -1.73 -16.27
CA LEU A 421 -8.55 -2.10 -17.49
C LEU A 421 -9.26 -0.90 -18.13
N GLU A 422 -9.58 -0.99 -19.43
CA GLU A 422 -10.39 0.04 -20.08
C GLU A 422 -11.79 0.04 -19.44
N GLY A 423 -12.23 1.21 -18.96
CA GLY A 423 -13.47 1.34 -18.22
C GLY A 423 -13.36 1.07 -16.71
N PHE A 424 -12.14 0.88 -16.17
CA PHE A 424 -11.88 0.86 -14.73
C PHE A 424 -12.53 2.06 -14.03
N ARG A 425 -13.15 1.81 -12.89
CA ARG A 425 -13.76 2.82 -12.02
C ARG A 425 -13.40 2.50 -10.58
N VAL A 426 -12.84 3.48 -9.89
CA VAL A 426 -12.50 3.37 -8.47
C VAL A 426 -13.76 3.07 -7.66
N HIS A 427 -13.69 2.09 -6.76
CA HIS A 427 -14.83 1.77 -5.89
C HIS A 427 -14.96 2.78 -4.74
N ARG A 428 -16.13 3.40 -4.61
CA ARG A 428 -16.37 4.50 -3.65
C ARG A 428 -16.13 4.17 -2.18
N LEU A 429 -16.22 2.89 -1.79
CA LEU A 429 -15.98 2.47 -0.40
C LEU A 429 -14.50 2.22 -0.13
N TYR A 430 -13.66 2.03 -1.15
CA TYR A 430 -12.26 1.65 -0.98
C TYR A 430 -11.42 2.18 -2.15
N ASP A 431 -11.20 3.49 -2.16
CA ASP A 431 -10.61 4.21 -3.28
C ASP A 431 -9.08 4.08 -3.40
N ASP A 432 -8.43 3.70 -2.29
CA ASP A 432 -7.01 3.46 -2.16
C ASP A 432 -6.59 1.98 -2.32
N PHE A 433 -7.50 1.06 -2.65
CA PHE A 433 -7.16 -0.36 -2.84
C PHE A 433 -6.27 -0.60 -4.09
N SER A 434 -6.67 -0.05 -5.25
CA SER A 434 -5.99 -0.33 -6.54
C SER A 434 -5.21 0.87 -7.08
N THR A 435 -5.78 2.07 -6.97
CA THR A 435 -5.30 3.28 -7.65
C THR A 435 -3.86 3.68 -7.29
N PRO A 436 -3.42 3.59 -6.01
CA PRO A 436 -2.04 3.91 -5.64
C PRO A 436 -1.01 3.01 -6.31
N CYS A 437 -1.38 1.76 -6.61
CA CYS A 437 -0.47 0.73 -7.10
C CYS A 437 -0.35 0.69 -8.63
N PHE A 438 -1.09 1.53 -9.35
CA PHE A 438 -0.88 1.79 -10.79
C PHE A 438 0.29 2.75 -11.01
N ASP A 439 1.45 2.42 -10.47
CA ASP A 439 2.63 3.29 -10.41
C ASP A 439 3.79 2.83 -11.32
N GLY A 440 3.71 1.60 -11.85
CA GLY A 440 4.80 0.97 -12.61
C GLY A 440 5.85 0.28 -11.74
N GLU A 441 5.63 0.24 -10.43
CA GLU A 441 6.52 -0.38 -9.46
C GLU A 441 5.94 -1.65 -8.86
N HIS A 442 4.67 -1.93 -9.11
CA HIS A 442 3.98 -3.15 -8.71
C HIS A 442 3.86 -4.11 -9.88
N LYS A 443 4.19 -5.38 -9.66
CA LYS A 443 4.08 -6.44 -10.65
C LYS A 443 2.84 -7.28 -10.39
N MET A 444 2.18 -7.69 -11.46
CA MET A 444 1.00 -8.55 -11.36
C MET A 444 1.38 -9.95 -10.91
N ILE A 445 0.51 -10.54 -10.09
CA ILE A 445 0.49 -11.97 -9.79
C ILE A 445 -0.90 -12.54 -10.12
N LEU A 446 -0.93 -13.73 -10.72
CA LEU A 446 -2.17 -14.37 -11.17
C LEU A 446 -2.25 -15.85 -10.75
N GLY A 447 -3.48 -16.35 -10.62
CA GLY A 447 -3.76 -17.78 -10.47
C GLY A 447 -4.04 -18.28 -9.04
N GLY A 448 -3.76 -17.49 -8.00
CA GLY A 448 -3.89 -17.93 -6.61
C GLY A 448 -2.82 -18.93 -6.17
N SER A 449 -2.58 -19.01 -4.86
CA SER A 449 -1.76 -20.01 -4.19
C SER A 449 -2.62 -21.02 -3.41
N PHE A 450 -2.00 -22.07 -2.86
CA PHE A 450 -2.73 -23.07 -2.06
C PHE A 450 -3.59 -22.48 -0.92
N ILE A 451 -3.22 -21.30 -0.41
CA ILE A 451 -3.92 -20.61 0.66
C ILE A 451 -4.89 -19.52 0.17
N SER A 452 -4.80 -19.09 -1.09
CA SER A 452 -5.74 -18.14 -1.67
C SER A 452 -7.17 -18.69 -1.62
N THR A 453 -8.10 -17.87 -1.13
CA THR A 453 -9.51 -18.25 -0.93
C THR A 453 -10.44 -17.14 -1.38
N GLY A 454 -11.72 -17.46 -1.62
CA GLY A 454 -12.68 -16.45 -2.06
C GLY A 454 -12.31 -15.88 -3.43
N ASP A 455 -12.32 -14.56 -3.56
CA ASP A 455 -11.99 -13.85 -4.81
C ASP A 455 -10.57 -14.17 -5.31
N GLU A 456 -9.57 -14.23 -4.41
CA GLU A 456 -8.17 -14.56 -4.74
C GLU A 456 -8.02 -15.94 -5.42
N ALA A 457 -8.97 -16.84 -5.17
CA ALA A 457 -9.01 -18.18 -5.77
C ALA A 457 -9.79 -18.22 -7.09
N THR A 458 -10.21 -17.08 -7.63
CA THR A 458 -10.98 -17.01 -8.89
C THR A 458 -10.07 -16.77 -10.09
N ARG A 459 -10.62 -17.03 -11.28
CA ARG A 459 -9.96 -16.69 -12.55
C ARG A 459 -9.93 -15.19 -12.88
N TRP A 460 -10.65 -14.38 -12.11
CA TRP A 460 -10.77 -12.94 -12.31
C TRP A 460 -9.78 -12.16 -11.46
N ALA A 461 -9.30 -12.76 -10.37
CA ALA A 461 -8.35 -12.20 -9.43
C ALA A 461 -7.15 -11.56 -10.12
N ARG A 462 -6.96 -10.26 -9.87
CA ARG A 462 -5.85 -9.45 -10.37
C ARG A 462 -5.14 -8.81 -9.17
N PHE A 463 -4.11 -9.49 -8.68
CA PHE A 463 -3.33 -9.04 -7.53
C PHE A 463 -1.95 -8.54 -7.95
N HIS A 464 -1.32 -7.82 -7.03
CA HIS A 464 -0.08 -7.13 -7.31
C HIS A 464 0.76 -6.94 -6.05
N PHE A 465 2.07 -6.97 -6.22
CA PHE A 465 3.01 -6.70 -5.15
C PHE A 465 4.26 -6.02 -5.72
N ARG A 466 4.97 -5.26 -4.86
CA ARG A 466 6.32 -4.81 -5.21
C ARG A 466 7.20 -6.04 -5.52
N PRO A 467 8.10 -5.97 -6.52
CA PRO A 467 8.92 -7.10 -6.98
C PRO A 467 9.75 -7.82 -5.91
N HIS A 468 10.02 -7.15 -4.78
CA HIS A 468 10.87 -7.65 -3.71
C HIS A 468 10.11 -8.32 -2.56
N PHE A 469 8.78 -8.19 -2.48
CA PHE A 469 8.00 -8.85 -1.44
C PHE A 469 7.96 -10.36 -1.68
N PHE A 470 8.09 -11.11 -0.60
CA PHE A 470 7.79 -12.54 -0.64
C PHE A 470 6.29 -12.72 -0.56
N GLN A 471 5.79 -13.65 -1.37
CA GLN A 471 4.42 -14.13 -1.41
C GLN A 471 4.48 -15.65 -1.59
N HIS A 472 3.35 -16.36 -1.52
CA HIS A 472 3.28 -17.75 -1.99
C HIS A 472 3.28 -17.79 -3.52
N ALA A 473 4.34 -17.26 -4.12
CA ALA A 473 4.47 -17.01 -5.54
C ALA A 473 5.70 -17.71 -6.13
N GLY A 474 5.49 -18.32 -7.29
CA GLY A 474 6.51 -18.88 -8.16
C GLY A 474 6.35 -18.33 -9.57
N PHE A 475 6.78 -19.11 -10.57
CA PHE A 475 6.70 -18.66 -11.95
C PHE A 475 6.79 -19.83 -12.94
N ARG A 476 6.42 -19.51 -14.19
CA ARG A 476 6.50 -20.39 -15.35
C ARG A 476 7.47 -19.78 -16.36
N LEU A 477 8.23 -20.63 -17.06
CA LEU A 477 9.06 -20.16 -18.17
C LEU A 477 8.22 -19.96 -19.41
N VAL A 478 8.39 -18.82 -20.06
CA VAL A 478 7.75 -18.49 -21.33
C VAL A 478 8.79 -18.04 -22.33
N ARG A 479 8.61 -18.39 -23.60
CA ARG A 479 9.33 -17.77 -24.71
C ARG A 479 8.36 -17.49 -25.85
N SER A 480 8.52 -16.34 -26.50
CA SER A 480 7.79 -16.00 -27.72
C SER A 480 8.34 -16.77 -28.91
N ASP A 481 7.53 -16.95 -29.95
CA ASP A 481 7.98 -17.59 -31.18
C ASP A 481 8.76 -16.62 -32.10
N ASP A 482 8.57 -15.30 -31.94
CA ASP A 482 9.14 -14.25 -32.80
C ASP A 482 10.34 -13.50 -32.20
N GLY A 483 10.73 -13.84 -30.96
CA GLY A 483 11.90 -13.25 -30.31
C GLY A 483 11.68 -11.87 -29.70
N ASP A 484 10.45 -11.33 -29.70
CA ASP A 484 10.14 -10.08 -29.01
C ASP A 484 10.21 -10.30 -27.49
N ALA A 485 11.16 -9.63 -26.85
CA ALA A 485 11.41 -9.73 -25.41
C ALA A 485 10.38 -9.01 -24.55
N THR A 486 9.62 -8.06 -25.11
CA THR A 486 8.58 -7.32 -24.39
C THR A 486 7.23 -8.02 -24.47
N CYS A 487 6.89 -8.59 -25.63
CA CYS A 487 5.56 -9.16 -25.91
C CYS A 487 4.43 -8.20 -25.51
N ASP A 488 3.17 -8.64 -25.54
CA ASP A 488 2.01 -7.80 -25.20
C ASP A 488 1.92 -7.44 -23.69
N ALA A 489 3.05 -7.44 -22.96
CA ALA A 489 3.12 -7.07 -21.55
C ALA A 489 2.82 -5.58 -21.38
N VAL A 490 1.98 -5.27 -20.40
CA VAL A 490 1.61 -3.90 -20.08
C VAL A 490 2.64 -3.37 -19.09
N LEU A 491 3.63 -2.67 -19.63
CA LEU A 491 4.59 -1.93 -18.84
C LEU A 491 4.08 -0.50 -18.68
N ILE A 492 3.77 -0.11 -17.45
CA ILE A 492 3.57 1.28 -17.10
C ILE A 492 4.97 1.87 -17.10
N SER A 493 5.41 2.32 -18.27
CA SER A 493 6.67 3.03 -18.40
C SER A 493 6.76 4.10 -17.32
N SER A 494 7.95 4.34 -16.78
CA SER A 494 8.28 5.57 -16.07
C SER A 494 8.00 6.85 -16.88
N GLN A 495 7.48 6.71 -18.12
CA GLN A 495 6.95 7.76 -18.99
C GLN A 495 5.41 7.86 -19.02
N SER A 496 4.67 6.81 -18.63
CA SER A 496 3.23 6.81 -18.34
C SER A 496 2.94 6.98 -16.85
N SER A 497 3.83 6.52 -15.97
CA SER A 497 4.10 7.19 -14.70
C SER A 497 5.02 8.39 -14.90
N GLY A 498 5.45 8.68 -16.13
CA GLY A 498 6.02 9.96 -16.50
C GLY A 498 5.06 11.05 -16.13
N VAL A 499 3.77 10.98 -16.43
CA VAL A 499 2.87 12.03 -15.95
C VAL A 499 2.88 12.19 -14.41
N LYS A 500 3.06 11.15 -13.57
CA LYS A 500 3.09 11.28 -12.09
C LYS A 500 4.47 11.50 -11.45
N ALA A 501 5.55 10.90 -11.94
CA ALA A 501 6.94 11.12 -11.52
C ALA A 501 7.51 12.39 -12.17
N TYR A 502 7.13 12.69 -13.41
CA TYR A 502 7.34 14.00 -14.03
C TYR A 502 6.41 15.04 -13.43
N GLU A 503 5.14 14.77 -13.07
CA GLU A 503 4.37 15.74 -12.25
C GLU A 503 4.99 15.88 -10.87
N GLY A 504 5.49 14.81 -10.24
CA GLY A 504 6.18 14.87 -8.95
C GLY A 504 7.44 15.73 -9.00
N ASP A 505 8.34 15.46 -9.96
CA ASP A 505 9.56 16.24 -10.21
C ASP A 505 9.25 17.66 -10.69
N LYS A 506 8.24 17.82 -11.56
CA LYS A 506 7.76 19.14 -12.03
C LYS A 506 7.20 19.94 -10.88
N ILE A 507 6.29 19.39 -10.10
CA ILE A 507 5.65 20.03 -8.94
C ILE A 507 6.72 20.33 -7.89
N LEU A 508 7.68 19.43 -7.65
CA LEU A 508 8.83 19.69 -6.78
C LEU A 508 9.65 20.87 -7.29
N ALA A 509 10.01 20.89 -8.57
CA ALA A 509 10.79 21.97 -9.18
C ALA A 509 10.02 23.31 -9.16
N GLU A 510 8.72 23.29 -9.41
CA GLU A 510 7.83 24.45 -9.31
C GLU A 510 7.75 25.00 -7.89
N ASN A 511 7.66 24.12 -6.88
CA ASN A 511 7.68 24.50 -5.47
C ASN A 511 9.06 25.01 -5.04
N LEU A 512 10.15 24.38 -5.44
CA LEU A 512 11.51 24.89 -5.19
C LEU A 512 11.71 26.28 -5.82
N MET A 513 11.19 26.50 -7.04
CA MET A 513 11.23 27.80 -7.70
C MET A 513 10.35 28.85 -6.99
N LEU A 514 9.14 28.48 -6.58
CA LEU A 514 8.24 29.36 -5.81
C LEU A 514 8.85 29.78 -4.47
N HIS A 515 9.54 28.86 -3.79
CA HIS A 515 10.05 29.08 -2.43
C HIS A 515 11.44 29.72 -2.40
N TYR A 516 12.28 29.50 -3.41
CA TYR A 516 13.69 29.89 -3.36
C TYR A 516 14.22 30.57 -4.62
N GLY A 517 13.42 30.65 -5.69
CA GLY A 517 13.82 31.30 -6.93
C GLY A 517 14.07 32.78 -6.74
N SER A 518 15.17 33.30 -7.31
CA SER A 518 15.39 34.74 -7.36
C SER A 518 14.34 35.43 -8.26
N ALA A 519 14.16 36.74 -8.09
CA ALA A 519 13.21 37.52 -8.90
C ALA A 519 13.42 37.35 -10.40
N ASP A 520 14.68 37.30 -10.87
CA ASP A 520 14.99 37.15 -12.28
C ASP A 520 14.87 35.70 -12.79
N GLU A 521 15.00 34.69 -11.91
CA GLU A 521 14.77 33.28 -12.28
C GLU A 521 13.28 32.93 -12.33
N ALA A 522 12.52 33.41 -11.34
CA ALA A 522 11.08 33.18 -11.24
C ALA A 522 10.30 34.03 -12.24
N MET A 523 10.74 35.26 -12.52
CA MET A 523 10.13 36.16 -13.52
C MET A 523 11.20 36.94 -14.31
N PRO A 524 11.76 36.35 -15.39
CA PRO A 524 12.82 36.97 -16.18
C PRO A 524 12.34 38.17 -17.02
N TYR A 525 11.03 38.37 -17.15
CA TYR A 525 10.46 39.44 -17.96
C TYR A 525 10.25 40.71 -17.13
N ASN A 526 10.81 41.83 -17.60
CA ASN A 526 10.67 43.13 -16.93
C ASN A 526 9.23 43.66 -16.85
N PHE A 527 8.33 43.18 -17.72
CA PHE A 527 6.90 43.53 -17.69
C PHE A 527 6.07 42.61 -16.79
N GLY A 528 6.66 41.54 -16.25
CA GLY A 528 5.96 40.59 -15.39
C GLY A 528 5.85 41.09 -13.94
N PRO A 529 4.94 40.51 -13.15
CA PRO A 529 4.69 40.92 -11.76
C PRO A 529 5.80 40.44 -10.82
N LYS A 530 6.94 41.16 -10.79
CA LYS A 530 8.10 40.80 -9.94
C LYS A 530 7.80 40.91 -8.43
N ASP A 531 6.80 41.68 -8.07
CA ASP A 531 6.25 41.83 -6.71
C ASP A 531 5.55 40.57 -6.18
N ALA A 532 5.21 39.62 -7.06
CA ALA A 532 4.59 38.34 -6.70
C ALA A 532 5.61 37.19 -6.48
N VAL A 533 6.92 37.47 -6.54
CA VAL A 533 7.98 36.50 -6.25
C VAL A 533 8.31 36.52 -4.76
N GLY A 534 8.70 35.38 -4.19
CA GLY A 534 9.11 35.28 -2.78
C GLY A 534 7.94 35.20 -1.80
N PHE A 535 6.81 34.64 -2.24
CA PHE A 535 5.61 34.51 -1.42
C PHE A 535 5.86 33.86 -0.04
N PRO A 536 6.62 32.74 0.08
CA PRO A 536 6.88 32.14 1.39
C PRO A 536 7.66 33.07 2.34
N GLN A 537 8.54 33.92 1.81
CA GLN A 537 9.24 34.92 2.61
C GLN A 537 8.30 36.06 3.02
N SER A 538 7.47 36.53 2.09
CA SER A 538 6.50 37.60 2.36
C SER A 538 5.48 37.20 3.43
N ILE A 539 4.91 36.00 3.36
CA ILE A 539 3.95 35.53 4.36
C ILE A 539 4.59 35.22 5.70
N ALA A 540 5.82 34.70 5.73
CA ALA A 540 6.57 34.50 6.97
C ALA A 540 6.95 35.83 7.62
N THR A 541 7.35 36.83 6.82
CA THR A 541 7.65 38.19 7.32
C THR A 541 6.40 38.83 7.93
N LEU A 542 5.27 38.80 7.22
CA LEU A 542 3.99 39.26 7.75
C LEU A 542 3.65 38.55 9.07
N THR A 543 3.87 37.24 9.14
CA THR A 543 3.61 36.43 10.33
C THR A 543 4.48 36.88 11.52
N LEU A 544 5.77 37.13 11.27
CA LEU A 544 6.73 37.61 12.28
C LEU A 544 6.39 39.01 12.78
N GLU A 545 6.12 39.94 11.86
CA GLU A 545 5.75 41.33 12.18
C GLU A 545 4.43 41.38 12.97
N THR A 546 3.45 40.56 12.57
CA THR A 546 2.17 40.44 13.28
C THR A 546 2.37 39.88 14.68
N ALA A 547 3.19 38.82 14.83
CA ALA A 547 3.50 38.23 16.13
C ALA A 547 4.18 39.25 17.06
N GLU A 548 5.14 40.03 16.53
CA GLU A 548 5.82 41.10 17.27
C GLU A 548 4.84 42.21 17.69
N HIS A 549 4.02 42.72 16.76
CA HIS A 549 3.05 43.78 17.02
C HIS A 549 2.04 43.40 18.11
N LEU A 550 1.61 42.15 18.13
CA LEU A 550 0.65 41.62 19.10
C LEU A 550 1.30 41.13 20.41
N GLY A 551 2.63 41.17 20.52
CA GLY A 551 3.36 40.66 21.69
C GLY A 551 3.23 39.14 21.87
N ILE A 552 3.08 38.38 20.79
CA ILE A 552 3.02 36.92 20.81
C ILE A 552 4.43 36.37 21.08
N LYS A 553 4.55 35.43 22.03
CA LYS A 553 5.83 34.74 22.27
C LYS A 553 6.27 34.01 21.01
N THR A 554 7.57 33.97 20.73
CA THR A 554 8.11 33.31 19.53
C THR A 554 8.92 32.07 19.88
N ASN A 555 8.37 31.18 20.72
CA ASN A 555 9.06 29.97 21.12
C ASN A 555 8.87 28.87 20.06
N ARG A 556 7.62 28.58 19.68
CA ARG A 556 7.27 27.48 18.78
C ARG A 556 6.28 27.92 17.71
N ALA A 557 6.65 27.76 16.44
CA ALA A 557 5.76 27.90 15.30
C ALA A 557 5.50 26.56 14.59
N LEU A 558 4.32 26.43 13.99
CA LEU A 558 3.95 25.33 13.12
C LEU A 558 3.62 25.85 11.74
N ASP A 559 4.21 25.26 10.70
CA ASP A 559 3.93 25.55 9.30
C ASP A 559 3.27 24.32 8.66
N VAL A 560 1.96 24.39 8.42
CA VAL A 560 1.14 23.28 7.93
C VAL A 560 0.98 23.38 6.41
N GLY A 561 1.30 22.30 5.70
CA GLY A 561 1.44 22.33 4.24
C GLY A 561 2.72 23.05 3.83
N CYS A 562 3.82 22.79 4.54
CA CYS A 562 5.05 23.57 4.40
C CYS A 562 5.73 23.40 3.03
N SER A 563 5.31 22.43 2.22
CA SER A 563 5.95 22.07 0.96
C SER A 563 7.46 21.86 1.21
N VAL A 564 8.31 22.48 0.39
CA VAL A 564 9.77 22.40 0.46
C VAL A 564 10.39 23.31 1.53
N GLY A 565 9.59 23.86 2.45
CA GLY A 565 10.03 24.46 3.72
C GLY A 565 10.42 25.94 3.69
N GLY A 566 10.19 26.66 2.59
CA GLY A 566 10.61 28.06 2.44
C GLY A 566 10.10 29.00 3.54
N SER A 567 8.80 28.94 3.87
CA SER A 567 8.20 29.69 4.98
C SER A 567 8.70 29.19 6.34
N THR A 568 8.89 27.87 6.48
CA THR A 568 9.41 27.25 7.72
C THR A 568 10.81 27.78 8.06
N PHE A 569 11.69 27.87 7.07
CA PHE A 569 13.03 28.44 7.24
C PHE A 569 12.98 29.93 7.56
N GLU A 570 12.11 30.69 6.91
CA GLU A 570 12.02 32.13 7.17
C GLU A 570 11.46 32.43 8.57
N LEU A 571 10.45 31.68 9.03
CA LEU A 571 9.95 31.77 10.41
C LEU A 571 11.04 31.49 11.45
N ALA A 572 12.00 30.61 11.17
CA ALA A 572 13.08 30.27 12.10
C ALA A 572 14.03 31.45 12.41
N ARG A 573 13.94 32.56 11.66
CA ARG A 573 14.64 33.81 11.99
C ARG A 573 14.11 34.46 13.26
N GLY A 574 12.82 34.32 13.56
CA GLY A 574 12.20 34.93 14.75
C GLY A 574 11.73 33.93 15.80
N PHE A 575 11.58 32.64 15.46
CA PHE A 575 11.17 31.60 16.39
C PHE A 575 12.34 30.76 16.92
N GLU A 576 12.27 30.31 18.17
CA GLU A 576 13.24 29.38 18.75
C GLU A 576 13.17 27.98 18.11
N SER A 577 11.96 27.54 17.72
CA SER A 577 11.71 26.28 17.04
C SER A 577 10.55 26.40 16.06
N VAL A 578 10.72 25.84 14.86
CA VAL A 578 9.70 25.76 13.82
C VAL A 578 9.57 24.33 13.32
N LEU A 579 8.35 23.80 13.36
CA LEU A 579 8.02 22.51 12.76
C LEU A 579 7.29 22.75 11.44
N GLY A 580 7.86 22.26 10.33
CA GLY A 580 7.18 22.18 9.04
C GLY A 580 6.55 20.81 8.85
N ILE A 581 5.31 20.77 8.39
CA ILE A 581 4.62 19.51 8.08
C ILE A 581 3.97 19.54 6.71
N ASP A 582 4.06 18.42 6.01
CA ASP A 582 3.45 18.22 4.69
C ASP A 582 3.11 16.73 4.50
N LEU A 583 2.12 16.45 3.65
CA LEU A 583 1.73 15.07 3.30
C LEU A 583 2.76 14.42 2.36
N SER A 584 3.39 15.23 1.50
CA SER A 584 4.31 14.80 0.45
C SER A 584 5.68 14.41 1.03
N ALA A 585 6.05 13.13 0.89
CA ALA A 585 7.38 12.65 1.27
C ALA A 585 8.48 13.37 0.47
N THR A 586 8.27 13.57 -0.84
CA THR A 586 9.21 14.24 -1.74
C THR A 586 9.51 15.68 -1.32
N PHE A 587 8.50 16.43 -0.85
CA PHE A 587 8.71 17.79 -0.35
C PHE A 587 9.49 17.79 0.96
N ILE A 588 9.13 16.89 1.89
CA ILE A 588 9.81 16.76 3.18
C ILE A 588 11.28 16.35 2.99
N GLU A 589 11.57 15.44 2.07
CA GLU A 589 12.95 15.04 1.75
C GLU A 589 13.78 16.18 1.16
N ALA A 590 13.19 16.99 0.27
CA ALA A 590 13.84 18.18 -0.27
C ALA A 590 14.13 19.20 0.85
N ALA A 591 13.15 19.44 1.72
CA ALA A 591 13.27 20.34 2.87
C ALA A 591 14.32 19.85 3.88
N GLU A 592 14.36 18.56 4.20
CA GLU A 592 15.39 17.95 5.05
C GLU A 592 16.77 17.99 4.41
N THR A 593 16.86 17.82 3.09
CA THR A 593 18.13 17.97 2.36
C THR A 593 18.65 19.40 2.46
N LEU A 594 17.78 20.39 2.27
CA LEU A 594 18.11 21.81 2.48
C LEU A 594 18.51 22.09 3.93
N ARG A 595 17.78 21.55 4.91
CA ARG A 595 18.11 21.69 6.34
C ARG A 595 19.49 21.12 6.66
N ARG A 596 19.82 19.94 6.14
CA ARG A 596 21.10 19.25 6.42
C ARG A 596 22.27 19.84 5.65
N LYS A 597 22.12 20.04 4.34
CA LYS A 597 23.22 20.42 3.43
C LYS A 597 23.32 21.93 3.17
N GLY A 598 22.26 22.68 3.43
CA GLY A 598 22.15 24.11 3.09
C GLY A 598 21.94 24.36 1.60
N ARG A 599 21.89 23.31 0.78
CA ARG A 599 21.75 23.40 -0.67
C ARG A 599 21.09 22.18 -1.28
N LEU A 600 20.43 22.38 -2.41
CA LEU A 600 19.78 21.33 -3.19
C LEU A 600 19.87 21.68 -4.68
N VAL A 601 20.43 20.76 -5.48
CA VAL A 601 20.43 20.86 -6.93
C VAL A 601 19.19 20.16 -7.47
N TYR A 602 18.49 20.81 -8.41
CA TYR A 602 17.30 20.27 -9.05
C TYR A 602 17.27 20.62 -10.55
N ARG A 603 16.39 19.96 -11.30
CA ARG A 603 16.17 20.26 -12.72
C ARG A 603 14.97 21.17 -12.87
N ARG A 604 15.18 22.37 -13.40
CA ARG A 604 14.14 23.33 -13.70
C ARG A 604 13.71 23.20 -15.15
N ARG A 605 12.41 23.11 -15.41
CA ARG A 605 11.84 23.10 -16.75
C ARG A 605 11.97 24.47 -17.43
N ASP A 606 12.43 24.51 -18.68
CA ASP A 606 12.56 25.75 -19.45
C ASP A 606 11.61 25.80 -20.65
N GLU A 607 11.49 24.71 -21.41
CA GLU A 607 10.58 24.60 -22.57
C GLU A 607 10.29 23.13 -22.89
N GLY A 608 9.02 22.75 -23.05
CA GLY A 608 8.67 21.35 -23.37
C GLY A 608 9.34 20.40 -22.37
N GLU A 609 10.01 19.34 -22.81
CA GLU A 609 10.73 18.43 -21.91
C GLU A 609 12.16 18.90 -21.56
N ASN A 610 12.60 20.04 -22.08
CA ASN A 610 13.94 20.57 -21.83
C ASN A 610 14.04 21.19 -20.43
N THR A 611 15.07 20.78 -19.69
CA THR A 611 15.37 21.27 -18.35
C THR A 611 16.80 21.81 -18.25
N SER A 612 17.00 22.85 -17.46
CA SER A 612 18.32 23.29 -16.99
C SER A 612 18.54 22.94 -15.53
N GLN A 613 19.79 22.77 -15.14
CA GLN A 613 20.16 22.58 -13.74
C GLN A 613 20.01 23.92 -12.98
N ALA A 614 19.37 23.87 -11.82
CA ALA A 614 19.24 24.97 -10.87
C ALA A 614 19.70 24.51 -9.48
N GLU A 615 20.10 25.45 -8.64
CA GLU A 615 20.54 25.18 -7.27
C GLU A 615 19.84 26.12 -6.30
N VAL A 616 19.27 25.55 -5.24
CA VAL A 616 18.82 26.29 -4.07
C VAL A 616 19.97 26.37 -3.09
N CYS A 617 20.28 27.57 -2.60
CA CYS A 617 21.26 27.82 -1.54
C CYS A 617 20.59 28.61 -0.41
N LEU A 618 20.53 28.02 0.78
CA LEU A 618 20.04 28.73 1.96
C LEU A 618 21.08 29.77 2.43
N PRO A 619 20.63 30.90 3.01
CA PRO A 619 21.54 31.90 3.57
C PRO A 619 22.46 31.32 4.65
N GLU A 620 23.74 31.67 4.64
CA GLU A 620 24.73 31.14 5.60
C GLU A 620 24.41 31.51 7.06
N ASN A 621 23.72 32.64 7.27
CA ASN A 621 23.34 33.14 8.59
C ASN A 621 22.03 32.52 9.13
N LEU A 622 21.40 31.61 8.41
CA LEU A 622 20.19 30.94 8.86
C LEU A 622 20.53 29.78 9.82
N ASP A 623 20.01 29.83 11.04
CA ASP A 623 20.14 28.74 12.00
C ASP A 623 19.19 27.58 11.68
N ARG A 624 19.69 26.66 10.85
CA ARG A 624 18.95 25.47 10.40
C ARG A 624 18.63 24.48 11.52
N SER A 625 19.24 24.62 12.71
CA SER A 625 18.97 23.72 13.85
C SER A 625 17.62 23.98 14.52
N ARG A 626 17.04 25.17 14.28
CA ARG A 626 15.72 25.56 14.78
C ARG A 626 14.56 24.96 14.00
N VAL A 627 14.84 24.37 12.84
CA VAL A 627 13.82 23.81 11.94
C VAL A 627 13.82 22.29 12.05
N THR A 628 12.62 21.71 12.03
CA THR A 628 12.40 20.28 11.85
C THR A 628 11.28 20.07 10.85
N PHE A 629 11.37 19.00 10.05
CA PHE A 629 10.29 18.63 9.13
C PHE A 629 9.71 17.27 9.52
N ARG A 630 8.39 17.10 9.33
CA ARG A 630 7.70 15.84 9.57
C ARG A 630 6.63 15.60 8.51
N ARG A 631 6.59 14.39 7.95
CA ARG A 631 5.49 13.96 7.10
C ARG A 631 4.24 13.75 7.97
N ALA A 632 3.15 14.44 7.65
CA ALA A 632 1.88 14.31 8.36
C ALA A 632 0.70 14.78 7.49
N ASP A 633 -0.46 14.16 7.66
CA ASP A 633 -1.70 14.64 7.05
C ASP A 633 -2.31 15.79 7.88
N ALA A 634 -2.56 16.92 7.24
CA ALA A 634 -3.22 18.07 7.84
C ALA A 634 -4.67 17.80 8.27
N CYS A 635 -5.35 16.83 7.66
CA CYS A 635 -6.69 16.39 8.06
C CYS A 635 -6.67 15.44 9.26
N ALA A 636 -5.54 14.81 9.55
CA ALA A 636 -5.36 13.81 10.61
C ALA A 636 -4.09 14.07 11.43
N LEU A 637 -3.91 15.31 11.89
CA LEU A 637 -2.69 15.73 12.57
C LEU A 637 -2.48 15.00 13.91
N PRO A 638 -1.25 14.54 14.21
CA PRO A 638 -0.95 13.82 15.44
C PRO A 638 -1.42 14.56 16.70
N PRO A 639 -2.04 13.86 17.66
CA PRO A 639 -2.67 14.49 18.82
C PRO A 639 -1.66 15.20 19.73
N GLU A 640 -0.39 14.82 19.72
CA GLU A 640 0.71 15.45 20.47
C GLU A 640 1.08 16.85 19.96
N LEU A 641 0.70 17.21 18.73
CA LEU A 641 0.94 18.56 18.18
C LEU A 641 -0.01 19.57 18.82
N VAL A 642 0.40 20.23 19.89
CA VAL A 642 -0.45 21.19 20.60
C VAL A 642 0.32 22.42 21.05
N GLY A 643 -0.41 23.52 21.22
CA GLY A 643 0.06 24.70 21.95
C GLY A 643 1.19 25.49 21.28
N PHE A 644 1.18 25.60 19.95
CA PHE A 644 2.07 26.48 19.21
C PHE A 644 1.69 27.94 19.43
N ASP A 645 2.70 28.81 19.49
CA ASP A 645 2.49 30.25 19.62
C ASP A 645 1.87 30.82 18.35
N VAL A 646 2.32 30.28 17.21
CA VAL A 646 1.87 30.65 15.86
C VAL A 646 1.65 29.39 15.01
N VAL A 647 0.54 29.36 14.28
CA VAL A 647 0.29 28.36 13.23
C VAL A 647 0.09 29.09 11.90
N LEU A 648 0.91 28.75 10.91
CA LEU A 648 0.80 29.18 9.53
C LEU A 648 0.24 28.03 8.69
N ALA A 649 -0.76 28.30 7.85
CA ALA A 649 -1.20 27.38 6.80
C ALA A 649 -1.37 28.16 5.49
N ALA A 650 -0.35 28.10 4.65
CA ALA A 650 -0.26 28.88 3.43
C ALA A 650 -0.71 28.07 2.21
N ASN A 651 -1.76 28.53 1.52
CA ASN A 651 -2.35 27.91 0.32
C ASN A 651 -2.79 26.44 0.50
N LEU A 652 -3.11 26.04 1.73
CA LEU A 652 -3.41 24.66 2.09
C LEU A 652 -4.90 24.31 1.97
N ILE A 653 -5.79 25.16 2.52
CA ILE A 653 -7.19 24.80 2.84
C ILE A 653 -7.95 24.23 1.65
N CYS A 654 -7.80 24.83 0.47
CA CYS A 654 -8.51 24.42 -0.74
C CYS A 654 -7.90 23.19 -1.45
N ARG A 655 -6.91 22.54 -0.83
CA ARG A 655 -6.26 21.31 -1.28
C ARG A 655 -6.40 20.17 -0.27
N LEU A 656 -7.20 20.35 0.78
CA LEU A 656 -7.46 19.34 1.80
C LEU A 656 -8.69 18.51 1.44
N PRO A 657 -8.67 17.18 1.60
CA PRO A 657 -9.88 16.36 1.42
C PRO A 657 -10.97 16.72 2.44
N SER A 658 -10.58 17.09 3.67
CA SER A 658 -11.50 17.56 4.70
C SER A 658 -11.01 18.86 5.37
N PRO A 659 -11.31 20.03 4.79
CA PRO A 659 -10.91 21.32 5.36
C PRO A 659 -11.42 21.52 6.79
N ARG A 660 -12.63 21.03 7.09
CA ARG A 660 -13.24 21.15 8.43
C ARG A 660 -12.53 20.30 9.48
N ALA A 661 -11.97 19.13 9.11
CA ALA A 661 -11.16 18.34 10.02
C ALA A 661 -9.93 19.14 10.49
N PHE A 662 -9.22 19.78 9.56
CA PHE A 662 -8.11 20.67 9.90
C PHE A 662 -8.54 21.86 10.75
N LEU A 663 -9.63 22.57 10.39
CA LEU A 663 -10.11 23.72 11.16
C LEU A 663 -10.48 23.34 12.60
N SER A 664 -11.12 22.18 12.79
CA SER A 664 -11.48 21.68 14.12
C SER A 664 -10.26 21.45 15.02
N ARG A 665 -9.09 21.17 14.43
CA ARG A 665 -7.85 20.90 15.13
C ARG A 665 -7.12 22.15 15.64
N LEU A 666 -7.49 23.33 15.11
CA LEU A 666 -6.81 24.60 15.43
C LEU A 666 -7.07 25.08 16.87
N CYS A 667 -8.21 24.74 17.45
CA CYS A 667 -8.66 25.23 18.77
C CYS A 667 -9.00 24.09 19.75
N GLY A 668 -9.60 24.43 20.91
CA GLY A 668 -9.89 23.50 22.00
C GLY A 668 -8.75 23.30 23.01
N ALA A 669 -8.98 22.50 24.05
CA ALA A 669 -8.02 22.29 25.14
C ALA A 669 -6.67 21.71 24.65
N ARG A 670 -6.71 20.95 23.56
CA ARG A 670 -5.54 20.40 22.85
C ARG A 670 -5.38 20.98 21.44
N GLY A 671 -5.80 22.21 21.22
CA GLY A 671 -5.67 22.87 19.91
C GLY A 671 -4.23 23.13 19.48
N LEU A 672 -4.02 23.22 18.17
CA LEU A 672 -2.71 23.57 17.60
C LEU A 672 -2.26 24.96 18.04
N VAL A 673 -3.13 25.95 17.93
CA VAL A 673 -2.85 27.33 18.33
C VAL A 673 -3.09 27.44 19.82
N ARG A 674 -2.13 27.89 20.63
CA ARG A 674 -2.37 28.11 22.07
C ARG A 674 -3.35 29.27 22.31
N SER A 675 -3.93 29.35 23.52
CA SER A 675 -4.71 30.52 23.96
C SER A 675 -3.93 31.82 23.75
N GLY A 676 -4.56 32.82 23.15
CA GLY A 676 -3.91 34.09 22.81
C GLY A 676 -2.88 34.01 21.67
N GLY A 677 -2.67 32.86 21.04
CA GLY A 677 -1.75 32.65 19.92
C GLY A 677 -2.27 33.17 18.58
N LEU A 678 -1.39 33.19 17.57
CA LEU A 678 -1.68 33.69 16.22
C LEU A 678 -1.93 32.54 15.24
N LEU A 679 -2.93 32.69 14.39
CA LEU A 679 -3.23 31.82 13.27
C LEU A 679 -3.19 32.65 11.99
N VAL A 680 -2.39 32.21 11.01
CA VAL A 680 -2.26 32.83 9.70
C VAL A 680 -2.73 31.83 8.65
N LEU A 681 -3.79 32.19 7.93
CA LEU A 681 -4.32 31.38 6.84
C LEU A 681 -4.19 32.15 5.54
N ALA A 682 -3.63 31.52 4.51
CA ALA A 682 -3.69 32.02 3.15
C ALA A 682 -4.41 31.02 2.26
N THR A 683 -5.43 31.45 1.55
CA THR A 683 -6.08 30.58 0.55
C THR A 683 -6.73 31.40 -0.57
N PRO A 684 -6.54 30.98 -1.84
CA PRO A 684 -7.20 31.63 -2.98
C PRO A 684 -8.65 31.14 -3.18
N PHE A 685 -9.11 30.15 -2.40
CA PHE A 685 -10.42 29.51 -2.56
C PHE A 685 -10.71 28.99 -3.98
N THR A 686 -9.66 28.58 -4.70
CA THR A 686 -9.81 28.09 -6.09
C THR A 686 -10.70 26.85 -6.15
N TRP A 687 -10.62 26.00 -5.12
CA TRP A 687 -11.27 24.69 -5.00
C TRP A 687 -11.05 23.76 -6.21
N ASP A 688 -10.83 22.49 -5.93
CA ASP A 688 -10.51 21.52 -6.97
C ASP A 688 -10.97 20.15 -6.51
N GLU A 689 -11.94 19.57 -7.23
CA GLU A 689 -12.56 18.30 -6.87
C GLU A 689 -11.58 17.12 -6.87
N ARG A 690 -10.39 17.30 -7.48
CA ARG A 690 -9.29 16.33 -7.37
C ARG A 690 -8.69 16.24 -5.97
N PHE A 691 -8.85 17.29 -5.15
CA PHE A 691 -8.27 17.38 -3.81
C PHE A 691 -9.33 17.49 -2.72
N THR A 692 -10.39 18.26 -2.96
CA THR A 692 -11.47 18.48 -2.00
C THR A 692 -12.81 18.13 -2.66
N PRO A 693 -13.51 17.08 -2.20
CA PRO A 693 -14.86 16.76 -2.64
C PRO A 693 -15.76 18.01 -2.60
N ARG A 694 -16.64 18.16 -3.59
CA ARG A 694 -17.43 19.39 -3.77
C ARG A 694 -18.31 19.74 -2.57
N ASP A 695 -18.81 18.74 -1.87
CA ASP A 695 -19.59 18.85 -0.65
C ASP A 695 -18.76 19.22 0.59
N ALA A 696 -17.44 19.00 0.55
CA ALA A 696 -16.51 19.39 1.60
C ALA A 696 -16.00 20.84 1.48
N TRP A 697 -16.32 21.54 0.38
CA TRP A 697 -15.91 22.94 0.18
C TRP A 697 -16.48 23.84 1.30
N LEU A 698 -15.72 24.84 1.71
CA LEU A 698 -16.18 25.85 2.66
C LEU A 698 -17.00 26.94 1.93
N GLY A 699 -17.97 26.56 1.09
CA GLY A 699 -18.74 27.50 0.24
C GLY A 699 -18.27 27.49 -1.23
N GLY A 700 -18.78 28.42 -2.05
CA GLY A 700 -18.48 28.53 -3.48
C GLY A 700 -19.30 27.60 -4.38
N HIS A 701 -19.96 26.58 -3.82
CA HIS A 701 -20.82 25.64 -4.56
C HIS A 701 -22.33 25.86 -4.34
N ASP A 702 -22.73 26.56 -3.27
CA ASP A 702 -24.11 26.75 -2.81
C ASP A 702 -24.55 28.23 -2.81
N GLY A 703 -23.77 29.11 -3.45
CA GLY A 703 -24.00 30.56 -3.47
C GLY A 703 -23.47 31.30 -2.25
N LYS A 704 -22.92 30.63 -1.23
CA LYS A 704 -22.22 31.28 -0.12
C LYS A 704 -20.76 31.54 -0.48
N ALA A 705 -20.23 32.69 -0.07
CA ALA A 705 -18.83 33.03 -0.29
C ALA A 705 -17.89 32.18 0.59
N SER A 706 -16.79 31.70 0.03
CA SER A 706 -15.92 30.75 0.72
C SER A 706 -15.32 31.29 2.03
N PHE A 707 -14.88 32.55 1.99
CA PHE A 707 -14.33 33.23 3.17
C PHE A 707 -15.39 33.45 4.27
N ALA A 708 -16.64 33.73 3.90
CA ALA A 708 -17.70 33.94 4.89
C ALA A 708 -17.99 32.65 5.69
N THR A 709 -17.94 31.49 5.03
CA THR A 709 -18.03 30.19 5.71
C THR A 709 -16.82 29.93 6.59
N LEU A 710 -15.59 30.14 6.07
CA LEU A 710 -14.36 29.99 6.86
C LEU A 710 -14.40 30.87 8.13
N GLN A 711 -14.83 32.12 7.98
CA GLN A 711 -14.98 33.05 9.08
C GLN A 711 -16.03 32.60 10.09
N ALA A 712 -17.17 32.07 9.64
CA ALA A 712 -18.19 31.54 10.54
C ALA A 712 -17.69 30.35 11.38
N GLU A 713 -16.89 29.45 10.78
CA GLU A 713 -16.30 28.30 11.46
C GLU A 713 -15.26 28.74 12.52
N LEU A 714 -14.48 29.80 12.25
CA LEU A 714 -13.42 30.27 13.15
C LEU A 714 -13.88 31.26 14.23
N ASN A 715 -14.92 32.08 13.96
CA ASN A 715 -15.33 33.19 14.83
C ASN A 715 -15.68 32.79 16.26
N ARG A 716 -16.05 31.52 16.49
CA ARG A 716 -16.33 30.99 17.83
C ARG A 716 -15.09 31.05 18.73
N ASP A 717 -13.94 30.67 18.20
CA ASP A 717 -12.70 30.46 18.97
C ASP A 717 -11.61 31.48 18.64
N PHE A 718 -11.76 32.21 17.53
CA PHE A 718 -10.80 33.17 17.02
C PHE A 718 -11.44 34.56 16.80
N GLU A 719 -10.60 35.58 16.92
CA GLU A 719 -10.88 36.96 16.53
C GLU A 719 -10.14 37.24 15.22
N LEU A 720 -10.87 37.60 14.17
CA LEU A 720 -10.27 38.08 12.93
C LEU A 720 -9.65 39.46 13.20
N LEU A 721 -8.36 39.59 12.95
CA LEU A 721 -7.61 40.83 13.11
C LEU A 721 -7.63 41.64 11.82
N GLU A 722 -7.23 41.01 10.72
CA GLU A 722 -7.04 41.65 9.43
C GLU A 722 -7.14 40.63 8.30
N THR A 723 -7.53 41.11 7.12
CA THR A 723 -7.45 40.38 5.86
C THR A 723 -6.72 41.21 4.83
N GLN A 724 -5.84 40.60 4.04
CA GLN A 724 -5.19 41.26 2.91
C GLN A 724 -4.98 40.30 1.75
N ASP A 725 -4.95 40.84 0.54
CA ASP A 725 -4.61 40.09 -0.66
C ASP A 725 -3.08 40.03 -0.82
N MET A 726 -2.56 38.84 -1.08
CA MET A 726 -1.13 38.64 -1.37
C MET A 726 -0.97 37.90 -2.70
N PRO A 727 -0.25 38.46 -3.67
CA PRO A 727 -0.01 37.77 -4.92
C PRO A 727 1.13 36.75 -4.76
N PHE A 728 1.05 35.66 -5.51
CA PHE A 728 2.17 34.74 -5.71
C PHE A 728 2.23 34.23 -7.14
N LEU A 729 3.43 33.85 -7.55
CA LEU A 729 3.73 33.43 -8.90
C LEU A 729 4.35 32.03 -8.92
N ILE A 730 3.71 31.10 -9.61
CA ILE A 730 4.29 29.78 -9.94
C ILE A 730 4.83 29.83 -11.37
N ARG A 731 6.12 29.51 -11.53
CA ARG A 731 6.75 29.37 -12.85
C ARG A 731 6.71 27.91 -13.28
N GLU A 732 5.84 27.56 -14.23
CA GLU A 732 5.81 26.20 -14.81
C GLU A 732 6.99 25.96 -15.75
N HIS A 733 7.32 26.95 -16.60
CA HIS A 733 8.53 26.97 -17.42
C HIS A 733 8.84 28.41 -17.88
N ALA A 734 9.86 28.63 -18.71
CA ALA A 734 10.36 29.98 -19.02
C ALA A 734 9.35 30.93 -19.68
N ARG A 735 8.21 30.42 -20.16
CA ARG A 735 7.17 31.17 -20.89
C ARG A 735 5.75 30.92 -20.37
N LYS A 736 5.57 30.13 -19.32
CA LYS A 736 4.25 29.81 -18.74
C LYS A 736 4.30 29.97 -17.22
N PHE A 737 3.39 30.80 -16.72
CA PHE A 737 3.32 31.19 -15.33
C PHE A 737 1.87 31.13 -14.85
N GLN A 738 1.68 30.85 -13.57
CA GLN A 738 0.41 31.03 -12.88
C GLN A 738 0.56 32.20 -11.92
N TYR A 739 -0.27 33.23 -12.12
CA TYR A 739 -0.36 34.37 -11.21
C TYR A 739 -1.63 34.21 -10.38
N VAL A 740 -1.47 34.13 -9.06
CA VAL A 740 -2.57 33.85 -8.13
C VAL A 740 -2.58 34.93 -7.06
N ILE A 741 -3.78 35.37 -6.68
CA ILE A 741 -3.99 36.25 -5.53
C ILE A 741 -4.62 35.40 -4.43
N THR A 742 -3.95 35.30 -3.30
CA THR A 742 -4.44 34.56 -2.14
C THR A 742 -4.96 35.53 -1.09
N LEU A 743 -6.11 35.21 -0.49
CA LEU A 743 -6.61 35.96 0.65
C LEU A 743 -5.86 35.49 1.89
N VAL A 744 -5.06 36.37 2.49
CA VAL A 744 -4.43 36.16 3.78
C VAL A 744 -5.36 36.67 4.86
N SER A 745 -5.58 35.88 5.91
CA SER A 745 -6.37 36.26 7.07
C SER A 745 -5.60 35.96 8.35
N LEU A 746 -5.53 36.96 9.23
CA LEU A 746 -4.80 36.95 10.49
C LEU A 746 -5.79 36.83 11.65
N TRP A 747 -5.58 35.84 12.51
CA TRP A 747 -6.53 35.49 13.57
C TRP A 747 -5.82 35.37 14.91
N LYS A 748 -6.37 36.00 15.94
CA LYS A 748 -5.93 35.77 17.32
C LYS A 748 -6.86 34.76 17.98
N ARG A 749 -6.30 33.69 18.56
CA ARG A 749 -7.10 32.77 19.36
C ARG A 749 -7.59 33.48 20.61
N ARG A 750 -8.89 33.43 20.90
CA ARG A 750 -9.48 34.02 22.10
C ARG A 750 -8.91 33.37 23.35
N ASP A 751 -8.83 34.13 24.44
CA ASP A 751 -8.51 33.58 25.74
C ASP A 751 -9.67 32.74 26.25
N SER A 752 -9.42 31.46 26.51
CA SER A 752 -10.40 30.49 27.01
C SER A 752 -10.59 30.56 28.51
#